data_AF-A0A6B0WY40-F1
#
_entry.id   AF-A0A6B0WY40-F1
#
_cell.length_a   1.000
_cell.length_b   1.000
_cell.length_c   1.000
_cell.angle_alpha   90.00
_cell.angle_beta   90.00
_cell.angle_gamma   90.00
#
_symmetry.space_group_name_H-M   'P 1'
#
loop_
_entity.id
_entity.type
_entity.pdbx_description
1 polymer ?
#
loop_
_entity_poly.entity_id
_entity_poly.type
_entity_poly.pdbx_seq_one_letter_code
_entity_poly.pdbx_strand_id
1 'polypeptide(L)'
;MKKNFTPEAVVAGFEQRVDAMFRAESGKPLVRAKKQKPLDPGRGNYVRAYSYSMVGFAARCLYLNEMLEEANAALAENAQHYLDNPLDINDRDSFHWHAEIVMRLIEMYGTNGSNRITKKTEALALKPIWEYVRKVSRLDKAEYEKSKTWHIYLSENHHAMSFTVCWQFAKIAKDRPEYKNLKYDDGATAAEHYRAWNAYFVVYCRERARKSLCIEMMCDDYNSTLIKGFYNFYDFGDPQVRRSAGLLLDLYFAYWAQEQIDGVQGGGRSRIYFWKGLQQNRDHGNAPLAWFYFGIGKQPAVYGHDVNAALSDYRPPAVVADIAIDVAGRGRYEVRQRPQGLGKTGRPLKTADTQVPTRMRTDGGGILRYSYCDSAFIMGTPMTEARPLEDWAAISAQNRWQGVIFAGEHDARIVPIVRPKDNRVAMNAQWSVQSKGSLITQKLKHHKDGAEMIIWMSKSGLSAPVEEDGVVYVEAKGAYAAIRVATGGFKWMDGEFETDRFVPENATMIPNDEYAPVIIEVMARSDVTSFDAFKKKVKVCEVHIDGTVLRYKTIYGDQLTFDTSAKAVPSINGKPIDYAPKKVFESPFLNAEWNSGVVTISKGTRKKILDFTTDNPGFLYTRQGSDPSWSSILEEKQIPIGTNSSAGITGSIIDVNNEVVEKGPHALRPIESEINIHTPGNSLIPRRDFHKWSRWYQEDGNTQVFRLFDGEHNVRNARANAARIEAFSKKRWNRGTWHEWIGTYTIVKAQGCGIFQVKNSGEDWSIMLVMTADGDVVFQPRRATSKTVLKNMEGKSFDVRIRDNGHTSECYINGEFVGRHDWERPSGRSTFRWGMYVGGKKLSKDALLFVTGATVDPEGSPTRK
;
A
#
# COMPACT_ATOMS: atom_id res chain seq x y z
N MET A 1 -29.80 17.55 -11.38
CA MET A 1 -28.85 18.47 -10.73
C MET A 1 -27.96 17.67 -9.78
N LYS A 2 -26.72 17.34 -10.14
CA LYS A 2 -25.76 16.78 -9.17
C LYS A 2 -25.35 17.95 -8.25
N LYS A 3 -25.60 17.85 -6.94
CA LYS A 3 -25.08 18.82 -5.97
C LYS A 3 -23.55 18.86 -6.15
N ASN A 4 -22.98 20.02 -6.44
CA ASN A 4 -21.53 20.21 -6.50
C ASN A 4 -20.97 20.13 -5.08
N PHE A 5 -20.76 18.92 -4.58
CA PHE A 5 -20.04 18.70 -3.34
C PHE A 5 -18.56 19.00 -3.56
N THR A 6 -17.91 19.61 -2.57
CA THR A 6 -16.45 19.73 -2.59
C THR A 6 -15.82 18.33 -2.48
N PRO A 7 -14.59 18.11 -2.99
CA PRO A 7 -13.90 16.83 -2.84
C PRO A 7 -13.84 16.34 -1.38
N GLU A 8 -13.64 17.25 -0.43
CA GLU A 8 -13.61 16.98 1.00
C GLU A 8 -14.99 16.52 1.52
N ALA A 9 -16.07 17.18 1.09
CA ALA A 9 -17.44 16.80 1.49
C ALA A 9 -17.83 15.43 0.94
N VAL A 10 -17.40 15.08 -0.27
CA VAL A 10 -17.65 13.76 -0.85
C VAL A 10 -17.00 12.67 0.00
N VAL A 11 -15.74 12.84 0.38
CA VAL A 11 -15.01 11.88 1.22
C VAL A 11 -15.62 11.81 2.62
N ALA A 12 -16.02 12.95 3.20
CA ALA A 12 -16.69 13.00 4.50
C ALA A 12 -18.03 12.22 4.52
N GLY A 13 -18.71 12.10 3.37
CA GLY A 13 -19.94 11.30 3.24
C GLY A 13 -19.75 9.78 3.27
N PHE A 14 -18.52 9.27 3.42
CA PHE A 14 -18.23 7.83 3.44
C PHE A 14 -19.05 7.08 4.49
N GLU A 15 -19.04 7.56 5.75
CA GLU A 15 -19.71 6.87 6.85
C GLU A 15 -21.22 6.77 6.63
N GLN A 16 -21.83 7.86 6.15
CA GLN A 16 -23.25 7.89 5.84
C GLN A 16 -23.61 6.86 4.77
N ARG A 17 -22.75 6.70 3.75
CA ARG A 17 -22.94 5.70 2.71
C ARG A 17 -22.81 4.30 3.29
N VAL A 18 -21.76 3.99 4.03
CA VAL A 18 -21.61 2.66 4.66
C VAL A 18 -22.77 2.32 5.59
N ASP A 19 -23.19 3.25 6.45
CA ASP A 19 -24.35 3.07 7.33
C ASP A 19 -25.63 2.81 6.51
N ALA A 20 -25.86 3.57 5.43
CA ALA A 20 -27.01 3.37 4.54
C ALA A 20 -27.00 1.99 3.85
N MET A 21 -25.82 1.49 3.45
CA MET A 21 -25.67 0.14 2.89
C MET A 21 -26.10 -0.92 3.91
N PHE A 22 -25.55 -0.88 5.13
CA PHE A 22 -25.89 -1.87 6.15
C PHE A 22 -27.35 -1.77 6.60
N ARG A 23 -27.87 -0.56 6.82
CA ARG A 23 -29.27 -0.35 7.25
C ARG A 23 -30.30 -0.80 6.20
N ALA A 24 -29.99 -0.72 4.92
CA ALA A 24 -30.87 -1.24 3.86
C ALA A 24 -31.10 -2.76 3.94
N GLU A 25 -30.28 -3.47 4.71
CA GLU A 25 -30.43 -4.88 4.98
C GLU A 25 -30.69 -5.20 6.46
N SER A 26 -30.89 -4.21 7.34
CA SER A 26 -31.17 -4.41 8.76
C SER A 26 -32.33 -5.37 8.99
N GLY A 27 -32.17 -6.28 9.96
CA GLY A 27 -33.18 -7.28 10.33
C GLY A 27 -33.40 -8.41 9.32
N LYS A 28 -32.79 -8.39 8.13
CA LYS A 28 -32.92 -9.50 7.17
C LYS A 28 -32.17 -10.75 7.67
N PRO A 29 -32.75 -11.96 7.57
CA PRO A 29 -32.08 -13.18 7.98
C PRO A 29 -30.91 -13.57 7.05
N LEU A 30 -30.01 -14.41 7.54
CA LEU A 30 -28.89 -14.95 6.76
C LEU A 30 -29.40 -15.78 5.57
N VAL A 31 -29.01 -15.39 4.36
CA VAL A 31 -29.20 -16.18 3.13
C VAL A 31 -27.87 -16.80 2.72
N ARG A 32 -27.76 -18.12 2.86
CA ARG A 32 -26.54 -18.87 2.52
C ARG A 32 -26.45 -19.07 1.02
N ALA A 33 -25.32 -18.68 0.42
CA ALA A 33 -25.05 -19.04 -0.97
C ALA A 33 -24.74 -20.55 -1.10
N LYS A 34 -24.98 -21.14 -2.28
CA LYS A 34 -24.77 -22.58 -2.49
C LYS A 34 -23.28 -22.95 -2.41
N LYS A 35 -22.96 -24.00 -1.64
CA LYS A 35 -21.65 -24.69 -1.70
C LYS A 35 -21.53 -25.45 -3.03
N GLN A 36 -20.45 -25.24 -3.77
CA GLN A 36 -20.27 -25.88 -5.07
C GLN A 36 -19.24 -27.01 -4.98
N LYS A 37 -19.38 -28.01 -5.86
CA LYS A 37 -18.42 -29.10 -6.00
C LYS A 37 -17.01 -28.56 -6.33
N PRO A 38 -15.94 -29.33 -6.06
CA PRO A 38 -14.58 -28.95 -6.44
C PRO A 38 -14.49 -28.53 -7.91
N LEU A 39 -13.71 -27.48 -8.19
CA LEU A 39 -13.51 -26.98 -9.56
C LEU A 39 -12.76 -27.98 -10.45
N ASP A 40 -11.94 -28.84 -9.84
CA ASP A 40 -11.20 -29.92 -10.51
C ASP A 40 -11.02 -31.11 -9.56
N PRO A 41 -10.74 -32.32 -10.08
CA PRO A 41 -10.35 -33.45 -9.25
C PRO A 41 -9.16 -33.13 -8.33
N GLY A 42 -9.22 -33.61 -7.09
CA GLY A 42 -8.17 -33.44 -6.07
C GLY A 42 -8.19 -32.10 -5.32
N ARG A 43 -9.20 -31.25 -5.55
CA ARG A 43 -9.38 -29.97 -4.85
C ARG A 43 -10.44 -30.06 -3.75
N GLY A 44 -10.40 -29.10 -2.82
CA GLY A 44 -11.53 -28.85 -1.93
C GLY A 44 -12.75 -28.33 -2.69
N ASN A 45 -13.90 -28.31 -2.01
CA ASN A 45 -15.13 -27.72 -2.51
C ASN A 45 -14.93 -26.22 -2.81
N TYR A 46 -15.70 -25.73 -3.78
CA TYR A 46 -15.68 -24.33 -4.15
C TYR A 46 -16.75 -23.58 -3.34
N VAL A 47 -16.34 -22.96 -2.23
CA VAL A 47 -17.24 -22.44 -1.19
C VAL A 47 -17.08 -20.94 -0.93
N ARG A 48 -16.37 -20.22 -1.80
CA ARG A 48 -16.17 -18.76 -1.73
C ARG A 48 -17.45 -17.96 -1.52
N ALA A 49 -18.46 -18.19 -2.36
CA ALA A 49 -19.72 -17.44 -2.27
C ALA A 49 -20.47 -17.75 -0.97
N TYR A 50 -20.43 -19.01 -0.51
CA TYR A 50 -20.98 -19.42 0.79
C TYR A 50 -20.30 -18.64 1.91
N SER A 51 -18.97 -18.66 2.00
CA SER A 51 -18.24 -17.95 3.06
C SER A 51 -18.48 -16.45 3.02
N TYR A 52 -18.57 -15.83 1.82
CA TYR A 52 -18.94 -14.42 1.69
C TYR A 52 -20.34 -14.09 2.20
N SER A 53 -21.32 -14.97 1.99
CA SER A 53 -22.66 -14.77 2.55
C SER A 53 -22.65 -14.79 4.09
N MET A 54 -21.83 -15.65 4.69
CA MET A 54 -21.70 -15.75 6.15
C MET A 54 -21.02 -14.50 6.75
N VAL A 55 -19.86 -14.10 6.21
CA VAL A 55 -19.10 -12.97 6.76
C VAL A 55 -19.73 -11.61 6.44
N GLY A 56 -20.42 -11.47 5.30
CA GLY A 56 -21.18 -10.26 4.97
C GLY A 56 -22.35 -10.05 5.94
N PHE A 57 -23.14 -11.11 6.19
CA PHE A 57 -24.20 -11.09 7.20
C PHE A 57 -23.65 -10.76 8.59
N ALA A 58 -22.60 -11.45 9.03
CA ALA A 58 -22.00 -11.20 10.34
C ALA A 58 -21.49 -9.75 10.46
N ALA A 59 -20.83 -9.21 9.43
CA ALA A 59 -20.34 -7.84 9.41
C ALA A 59 -21.47 -6.82 9.61
N ARG A 60 -22.59 -6.97 8.90
CA ARG A 60 -23.78 -6.11 9.06
C ARG A 60 -24.31 -6.15 10.49
N CYS A 61 -24.58 -7.35 11.00
CA CYS A 61 -25.12 -7.57 12.34
C CYS A 61 -24.22 -6.98 13.43
N LEU A 62 -22.92 -7.23 13.33
CA LEU A 62 -21.93 -6.72 14.28
C LEU A 62 -21.81 -5.20 14.22
N TYR A 63 -21.87 -4.60 13.02
CA TYR A 63 -21.84 -3.14 12.83
C TYR A 63 -23.08 -2.47 13.45
N LEU A 64 -24.28 -2.94 13.07
CA LEU A 64 -25.56 -2.41 13.54
C LEU A 64 -25.91 -2.79 14.99
N ASN A 65 -25.14 -3.70 15.59
CA ASN A 65 -25.40 -4.26 16.91
C ASN A 65 -26.79 -4.93 17.00
N GLU A 66 -27.13 -5.73 15.98
CA GLU A 66 -28.36 -6.50 15.87
C GLU A 66 -28.03 -7.98 15.65
N MET A 67 -28.97 -8.89 15.96
CA MET A 67 -28.86 -10.32 15.63
C MET A 67 -27.50 -10.95 16.01
N LEU A 68 -26.99 -10.61 17.20
CA LEU A 68 -25.63 -10.96 17.60
C LEU A 68 -25.45 -12.48 17.77
N GLU A 69 -26.48 -13.18 18.22
CA GLU A 69 -26.45 -14.65 18.35
C GLU A 69 -26.32 -15.29 16.96
N GLU A 70 -27.09 -14.83 15.99
CA GLU A 70 -27.06 -15.31 14.61
C GLU A 70 -25.76 -14.95 13.91
N ALA A 71 -25.20 -13.76 14.16
CA ALA A 71 -23.89 -13.38 13.65
C ALA A 71 -22.78 -14.30 14.18
N ASN A 72 -22.82 -14.60 15.49
CA ASN A 72 -21.90 -15.55 16.11
C ASN A 72 -22.08 -16.97 15.57
N ALA A 73 -23.33 -17.42 15.38
CA ALA A 73 -23.65 -18.71 14.79
C ALA A 73 -23.15 -18.80 13.33
N ALA A 74 -23.28 -17.74 12.54
CA ALA A 74 -22.81 -17.70 11.16
C ALA A 74 -21.28 -17.83 11.07
N LEU A 75 -20.54 -17.11 11.92
CA LEU A 75 -19.07 -17.22 11.98
C LEU A 75 -18.63 -18.62 12.46
N ALA A 76 -19.31 -19.17 13.47
CA ALA A 76 -19.04 -20.51 13.98
C ALA A 76 -19.33 -21.59 12.93
N GLU A 77 -20.45 -21.50 12.22
CA GLU A 77 -20.84 -22.41 11.13
C GLU A 77 -19.83 -22.36 9.99
N ASN A 78 -19.38 -21.17 9.60
CA ASN A 78 -18.36 -21.00 8.57
C ASN A 78 -17.04 -21.66 8.99
N ALA A 79 -16.60 -21.45 10.23
CA ALA A 79 -15.39 -22.07 10.76
C ALA A 79 -15.49 -23.60 10.82
N GLN A 80 -16.61 -24.12 11.34
CA GLN A 80 -16.85 -25.56 11.48
C GLN A 80 -16.85 -26.26 10.11
N HIS A 81 -17.44 -25.65 9.08
CA HIS A 81 -17.41 -26.20 7.74
C HIS A 81 -15.98 -26.52 7.26
N TYR A 82 -15.03 -25.62 7.46
CA TYR A 82 -13.64 -25.84 7.06
C TYR A 82 -12.92 -26.88 7.92
N LEU A 83 -13.26 -27.00 9.20
CA LEU A 83 -12.73 -28.06 10.06
C LEU A 83 -13.26 -29.44 9.63
N ASP A 84 -14.52 -29.52 9.23
CA ASP A 84 -15.14 -30.75 8.71
C ASP A 84 -14.66 -31.08 7.29
N ASN A 85 -14.16 -30.09 6.55
CA ASN A 85 -13.73 -30.21 5.15
C ASN A 85 -12.30 -29.65 4.97
N PRO A 86 -11.26 -30.31 5.51
CA PRO A 86 -9.90 -29.76 5.56
C PRO A 86 -9.23 -29.56 4.19
N LEU A 87 -9.73 -30.19 3.12
CA LEU A 87 -9.29 -29.90 1.75
C LEU A 87 -9.69 -28.49 1.31
N ASP A 88 -10.80 -27.96 1.83
CA ASP A 88 -11.35 -26.64 1.48
C ASP A 88 -10.49 -25.54 2.08
N ILE A 89 -9.78 -25.80 3.18
CA ILE A 89 -8.79 -24.90 3.77
C ILE A 89 -7.64 -24.65 2.79
N ASN A 90 -7.18 -25.69 2.09
CA ASN A 90 -6.05 -25.57 1.17
C ASN A 90 -6.48 -25.19 -0.25
N ASP A 91 -7.78 -25.06 -0.53
CA ASP A 91 -8.27 -24.67 -1.85
C ASP A 91 -8.03 -23.18 -2.10
N ARG A 92 -7.27 -22.89 -3.16
CA ARG A 92 -6.87 -21.51 -3.47
C ARG A 92 -8.03 -20.59 -3.85
N ASP A 93 -9.17 -21.15 -4.28
CA ASP A 93 -10.32 -20.39 -4.76
C ASP A 93 -11.40 -20.26 -3.67
N SER A 94 -11.10 -20.65 -2.42
CA SER A 94 -12.07 -20.69 -1.31
C SER A 94 -11.58 -20.02 -0.02
N PHE A 95 -10.57 -20.55 0.67
CA PHE A 95 -10.33 -20.18 2.09
C PHE A 95 -9.79 -18.76 2.32
N HIS A 96 -8.65 -18.41 1.72
CA HIS A 96 -8.05 -17.07 1.88
C HIS A 96 -8.84 -15.95 1.18
N TRP A 97 -10.00 -16.25 0.58
CA TRP A 97 -10.90 -15.25 0.04
C TRP A 97 -11.74 -14.57 1.12
N HIS A 98 -11.90 -15.18 2.31
CA HIS A 98 -12.69 -14.58 3.38
C HIS A 98 -11.97 -14.51 4.74
N ALA A 99 -10.87 -15.25 4.91
CA ALA A 99 -10.22 -15.42 6.22
C ALA A 99 -9.74 -14.09 6.82
N GLU A 100 -9.26 -13.15 6.00
CA GLU A 100 -8.86 -11.82 6.44
C GLU A 100 -10.05 -10.96 6.90
N ILE A 101 -11.25 -11.18 6.36
CA ILE A 101 -12.47 -10.51 6.82
C ILE A 101 -12.87 -11.04 8.19
N VAL A 102 -12.78 -12.37 8.41
CA VAL A 102 -13.04 -12.98 9.72
C VAL A 102 -12.11 -12.39 10.78
N MET A 103 -10.81 -12.28 10.49
CA MET A 103 -9.85 -11.70 11.42
C MET A 103 -10.08 -10.20 11.67
N ARG A 104 -10.51 -9.45 10.65
CA ARG A 104 -10.95 -8.06 10.83
C ARG A 104 -12.12 -7.96 11.80
N LEU A 105 -13.14 -8.79 11.62
CA LEU A 105 -14.29 -8.82 12.53
C LEU A 105 -13.87 -9.21 13.96
N ILE A 106 -12.93 -10.14 14.12
CA ILE A 106 -12.37 -10.51 15.44
C ILE A 106 -11.64 -9.33 16.10
N GLU A 107 -10.82 -8.59 15.36
CA GLU A 107 -10.09 -7.43 15.90
C GLU A 107 -11.04 -6.31 16.33
N MET A 108 -12.10 -6.05 15.55
CA MET A 108 -13.08 -4.99 15.85
C MET A 108 -14.12 -5.38 16.91
N TYR A 109 -14.56 -6.64 16.91
CA TYR A 109 -15.75 -7.08 17.64
C TYR A 109 -15.49 -8.24 18.60
N GLY A 110 -14.31 -8.86 18.60
CA GLY A 110 -13.95 -9.93 19.52
C GLY A 110 -13.45 -9.43 20.88
N THR A 111 -12.68 -10.28 21.55
CA THR A 111 -12.18 -10.12 22.92
C THR A 111 -11.43 -8.80 23.16
N ASN A 112 -10.67 -8.34 22.16
CA ASN A 112 -9.88 -7.11 22.24
C ASN A 112 -10.59 -5.89 21.60
N GLY A 113 -11.81 -6.08 21.10
CA GLY A 113 -12.64 -5.03 20.51
C GLY A 113 -13.90 -4.79 21.35
N SER A 114 -15.05 -4.67 20.70
CA SER A 114 -16.32 -4.39 21.36
C SER A 114 -17.01 -5.61 22.00
N ASN A 115 -16.40 -6.80 22.01
CA ASN A 115 -16.95 -8.03 22.61
C ASN A 115 -18.33 -8.48 22.07
N ARG A 116 -18.70 -8.07 20.84
CA ARG A 116 -19.92 -8.54 20.15
C ARG A 116 -19.76 -9.95 19.55
N ILE A 117 -18.53 -10.39 19.31
CA ILE A 117 -18.19 -11.79 19.01
C ILE A 117 -17.83 -12.47 20.33
N THR A 118 -18.47 -13.60 20.62
CA THR A 118 -18.21 -14.38 21.84
C THR A 118 -16.82 -15.01 21.80
N LYS A 119 -16.20 -15.17 22.97
CA LYS A 119 -14.91 -15.87 23.12
C LYS A 119 -14.91 -17.27 22.50
N LYS A 120 -16.05 -17.98 22.58
CA LYS A 120 -16.22 -19.31 22.00
C LYS A 120 -16.17 -19.27 20.46
N THR A 121 -16.93 -18.37 19.85
CA THR A 121 -16.95 -18.20 18.39
C THR A 121 -15.59 -17.73 17.87
N GLU A 122 -14.96 -16.78 18.55
CA GLU A 122 -13.63 -16.29 18.22
C GLU A 122 -12.59 -17.41 18.24
N ALA A 123 -12.54 -18.20 19.33
CA ALA A 123 -11.63 -19.33 19.44
C ALA A 123 -11.87 -20.39 18.35
N LEU A 124 -13.13 -20.65 17.99
CA LEU A 124 -13.47 -21.59 16.91
C LEU A 124 -13.04 -21.05 15.54
N ALA A 125 -13.29 -19.77 15.26
CA ALA A 125 -12.99 -19.12 13.98
C ALA A 125 -11.49 -19.07 13.65
N LEU A 126 -10.63 -19.00 14.67
CA LEU A 126 -9.17 -19.00 14.48
C LEU A 126 -8.58 -20.39 14.15
N LYS A 127 -9.27 -21.49 14.47
CA LYS A 127 -8.74 -22.86 14.23
C LYS A 127 -8.47 -23.19 12.76
N PRO A 128 -9.42 -23.02 11.81
CA PRO A 128 -9.13 -23.31 10.41
C PRO A 128 -8.10 -22.32 9.83
N ILE A 129 -8.01 -21.10 10.37
CA ILE A 129 -7.00 -20.12 9.95
C ILE A 129 -5.61 -20.58 10.36
N TRP A 130 -5.45 -21.11 11.59
CA TRP A 130 -4.21 -21.76 12.01
C TRP A 130 -3.79 -22.89 11.07
N GLU A 131 -4.71 -23.79 10.71
CA GLU A 131 -4.44 -24.90 9.79
C GLU A 131 -4.00 -24.44 8.40
N TYR A 132 -4.49 -23.29 7.93
CA TYR A 132 -4.03 -22.66 6.71
C TYR A 132 -2.63 -22.07 6.87
N VAL A 133 -2.44 -21.16 7.83
CA VAL A 133 -1.23 -20.35 7.92
C VAL A 133 -0.02 -21.17 8.34
N ARG A 134 -0.19 -22.21 9.18
CA ARG A 134 0.93 -23.08 9.57
C ARG A 134 1.59 -23.73 8.35
N LYS A 135 0.83 -24.02 7.30
CA LYS A 135 1.31 -24.58 6.03
C LYS A 135 1.76 -23.51 5.04
N VAL A 136 0.94 -22.48 4.84
CA VAL A 136 1.10 -21.53 3.72
C VAL A 136 2.09 -20.41 4.06
N SER A 137 2.13 -19.95 5.31
CA SER A 137 3.04 -18.91 5.77
C SER A 137 4.43 -19.50 5.96
N ARG A 138 5.38 -19.00 5.17
CA ARG A 138 6.79 -19.42 5.26
C ARG A 138 7.68 -18.19 5.21
N LEU A 139 8.72 -18.14 6.04
CA LEU A 139 9.65 -17.01 6.07
C LEU A 139 10.33 -16.78 4.71
N ASP A 140 10.56 -17.84 3.92
CA ASP A 140 11.11 -17.74 2.57
C ASP A 140 10.18 -17.04 1.56
N LYS A 141 8.85 -17.06 1.79
CA LYS A 141 7.87 -16.33 0.98
C LYS A 141 7.82 -14.83 1.31
N ALA A 142 8.23 -14.46 2.52
CA ALA A 142 8.40 -13.07 2.96
C ALA A 142 9.78 -12.48 2.60
N GLU A 143 10.54 -13.16 1.73
CA GLU A 143 11.84 -12.69 1.22
C GLU A 143 11.66 -11.55 0.21
N TYR A 144 12.43 -10.45 0.37
CA TYR A 144 12.34 -9.29 -0.51
C TYR A 144 13.70 -8.73 -0.99
N GLU A 145 14.84 -9.19 -0.47
CA GLU A 145 16.16 -8.66 -0.86
C GLU A 145 16.50 -9.04 -2.31
N LYS A 146 16.26 -10.31 -2.66
CA LYS A 146 16.47 -10.87 -4.00
C LYS A 146 15.22 -10.68 -4.85
N SER A 147 14.05 -11.04 -4.33
CA SER A 147 12.81 -11.01 -5.10
C SER A 147 12.35 -9.59 -5.40
N LYS A 148 12.73 -8.60 -4.57
CA LYS A 148 12.15 -7.26 -4.57
C LYS A 148 10.62 -7.30 -4.57
N THR A 149 10.02 -8.33 -3.97
CA THR A 149 8.57 -8.63 -3.97
C THR A 149 7.93 -8.90 -5.35
N TRP A 150 8.74 -9.16 -6.37
CA TRP A 150 8.33 -9.48 -7.75
C TRP A 150 8.29 -10.99 -8.03
N HIS A 151 8.44 -11.80 -6.98
CA HIS A 151 8.04 -13.20 -6.98
C HIS A 151 6.57 -13.31 -6.56
N ILE A 152 5.70 -13.67 -7.50
CA ILE A 152 4.25 -13.72 -7.31
C ILE A 152 3.81 -15.18 -7.21
N TYR A 153 3.26 -15.57 -6.06
CA TYR A 153 2.74 -16.91 -5.85
C TYR A 153 1.28 -16.98 -6.30
N LEU A 154 0.94 -17.97 -7.15
CA LEU A 154 -0.35 -18.05 -7.85
C LEU A 154 -0.54 -16.86 -8.83
N SER A 155 -1.66 -16.13 -8.74
CA SER A 155 -1.87 -14.84 -9.41
C SER A 155 -1.73 -13.67 -8.44
N GLU A 156 -1.67 -12.45 -8.96
CA GLU A 156 -1.31 -11.26 -8.19
C GLU A 156 -2.24 -11.01 -6.99
N ASN A 157 -3.56 -11.14 -7.20
CA ASN A 157 -4.56 -11.04 -6.12
C ASN A 157 -4.46 -12.18 -5.10
N HIS A 158 -4.20 -13.42 -5.51
CA HIS A 158 -4.05 -14.55 -4.57
C HIS A 158 -2.81 -14.40 -3.71
N HIS A 159 -1.71 -13.92 -4.29
CA HIS A 159 -0.48 -13.59 -3.55
C HIS A 159 -0.78 -12.58 -2.44
N ALA A 160 -1.47 -11.48 -2.79
CA ALA A 160 -1.86 -10.43 -1.86
C ALA A 160 -2.80 -10.91 -0.74
N MET A 161 -3.86 -11.63 -1.09
CA MET A 161 -4.78 -12.19 -0.08
C MET A 161 -4.04 -13.16 0.85
N SER A 162 -3.19 -14.04 0.31
CA SER A 162 -2.47 -15.02 1.11
C SER A 162 -1.53 -14.37 2.12
N PHE A 163 -0.67 -13.43 1.71
CA PHE A 163 0.23 -12.81 2.68
C PHE A 163 -0.51 -11.91 3.68
N THR A 164 -1.67 -11.36 3.31
CA THR A 164 -2.54 -10.63 4.26
C THR A 164 -3.02 -11.57 5.36
N VAL A 165 -3.52 -12.75 5.00
CA VAL A 165 -3.98 -13.75 5.97
C VAL A 165 -2.84 -14.20 6.88
N CYS A 166 -1.68 -14.51 6.30
CA CYS A 166 -0.49 -14.90 7.05
C CYS A 166 -0.04 -13.82 8.04
N TRP A 167 0.03 -12.56 7.58
CA TRP A 167 0.41 -11.41 8.41
C TRP A 167 -0.56 -11.19 9.57
N GLN A 168 -1.86 -11.10 9.27
CA GLN A 168 -2.86 -10.72 10.27
C GLN A 168 -3.03 -11.82 11.32
N PHE A 169 -2.97 -13.10 10.92
CA PHE A 169 -2.99 -14.17 11.91
C PHE A 169 -1.74 -14.11 12.80
N ALA A 170 -0.55 -13.88 12.23
CA ALA A 170 0.68 -13.76 13.01
C ALA A 170 0.62 -12.61 14.04
N LYS A 171 0.00 -11.47 13.67
CA LYS A 171 -0.30 -10.35 14.58
C LYS A 171 -1.16 -10.79 15.76
N ILE A 172 -2.25 -11.50 15.49
CA ILE A 172 -3.19 -11.96 16.52
C ILE A 172 -2.54 -13.06 17.40
N ALA A 173 -1.81 -13.98 16.77
CA ALA A 173 -1.28 -15.19 17.41
C ALA A 173 -0.08 -14.93 18.31
N LYS A 174 0.78 -13.96 18.00
CA LYS A 174 2.02 -13.70 18.76
C LYS A 174 1.76 -13.34 20.24
N ASP A 175 0.60 -12.78 20.55
CA ASP A 175 0.23 -12.35 21.91
C ASP A 175 -0.77 -13.32 22.59
N ARG A 176 -1.25 -14.35 21.89
CA ARG A 176 -2.24 -15.30 22.42
C ARG A 176 -1.60 -16.54 23.04
N PRO A 177 -1.94 -16.90 24.30
CA PRO A 177 -1.38 -18.09 24.95
C PRO A 177 -1.51 -19.38 24.13
N GLU A 178 -2.61 -19.54 23.39
CA GLU A 178 -2.93 -20.73 22.60
C GLU A 178 -2.02 -20.89 21.37
N TYR A 179 -1.49 -19.79 20.84
CA TYR A 179 -0.77 -19.78 19.56
C TYR A 179 0.67 -19.28 19.64
N LYS A 180 1.02 -18.44 20.61
CA LYS A 180 2.32 -17.75 20.69
C LYS A 180 3.52 -18.68 20.67
N ASN A 181 3.36 -19.89 21.21
CA ASN A 181 4.41 -20.91 21.32
C ASN A 181 4.29 -22.00 20.26
N LEU A 182 3.24 -22.00 19.44
CA LEU A 182 3.11 -22.96 18.34
C LEU A 182 4.12 -22.64 17.25
N LYS A 183 4.59 -23.70 16.59
CA LYS A 183 5.48 -23.60 15.44
C LYS A 183 4.68 -23.79 14.15
N TYR A 184 4.95 -22.93 13.19
CA TYR A 184 4.54 -23.10 11.80
C TYR A 184 5.32 -24.28 11.21
N ASP A 185 4.89 -24.81 10.06
CA ASP A 185 5.52 -25.96 9.42
C ASP A 185 6.97 -25.63 8.95
N ASP A 186 7.34 -24.34 8.87
CA ASP A 186 8.71 -23.87 8.63
C ASP A 186 9.58 -23.75 9.92
N GLY A 187 9.03 -24.10 11.08
CA GLY A 187 9.71 -24.07 12.39
C GLY A 187 9.71 -22.72 13.10
N ALA A 188 9.22 -21.65 12.47
CA ALA A 188 9.18 -20.31 13.04
C ALA A 188 7.93 -20.10 13.93
N THR A 189 8.00 -19.06 14.77
CA THR A 189 6.92 -18.59 15.64
C THR A 189 6.05 -17.54 14.98
N ALA A 190 4.86 -17.28 15.52
CA ALA A 190 4.01 -16.17 15.08
C ALA A 190 4.71 -14.81 15.18
N ALA A 191 5.55 -14.59 16.21
CA ALA A 191 6.30 -13.34 16.36
C ALA A 191 7.34 -13.13 15.25
N GLU A 192 8.00 -14.20 14.80
CA GLU A 192 8.94 -14.16 13.67
C GLU A 192 8.24 -13.89 12.34
N HIS A 193 7.13 -14.60 12.07
CA HIS A 193 6.29 -14.36 10.90
C HIS A 193 5.74 -12.93 10.87
N TYR A 194 5.26 -12.41 11.99
CA TYR A 194 4.76 -11.03 12.08
C TYR A 194 5.82 -10.00 11.69
N ARG A 195 7.05 -10.13 12.24
CA ARG A 195 8.17 -9.25 11.88
C ARG A 195 8.54 -9.35 10.41
N ALA A 196 8.62 -10.55 9.86
CA ALA A 196 8.99 -10.78 8.47
C ALA A 196 7.94 -10.19 7.49
N TRP A 197 6.66 -10.43 7.75
CA TRP A 197 5.58 -9.90 6.91
C TRP A 197 5.43 -8.38 7.01
N ASN A 198 5.67 -7.77 8.17
CA ASN A 198 5.74 -6.31 8.30
C ASN A 198 6.82 -5.72 7.38
N ALA A 199 8.04 -6.26 7.43
CA ALA A 199 9.13 -5.80 6.58
C ALA A 199 8.84 -6.02 5.09
N TYR A 200 8.32 -7.21 4.74
CA TYR A 200 7.94 -7.55 3.37
C TYR A 200 6.89 -6.57 2.81
N PHE A 201 5.83 -6.29 3.56
CA PHE A 201 4.73 -5.46 3.07
C PHE A 201 5.15 -4.00 2.82
N VAL A 202 6.02 -3.45 3.67
CA VAL A 202 6.59 -2.11 3.45
C VAL A 202 7.37 -2.06 2.13
N VAL A 203 8.20 -3.08 1.86
CA VAL A 203 8.95 -3.16 0.61
C VAL A 203 8.03 -3.43 -0.58
N TYR A 204 6.98 -4.24 -0.41
CA TYR A 204 5.96 -4.50 -1.43
C TYR A 204 5.34 -3.18 -1.91
N CYS A 205 4.86 -2.35 -0.98
CA CYS A 205 4.27 -1.05 -1.29
C CYS A 205 5.24 -0.14 -2.06
N ARG A 206 6.49 -0.06 -1.59
CA ARG A 206 7.56 0.71 -2.24
C ARG A 206 7.83 0.22 -3.66
N GLU A 207 7.88 -1.09 -3.87
CA GLU A 207 8.17 -1.68 -5.17
C GLU A 207 7.05 -1.44 -6.18
N ARG A 208 5.79 -1.47 -5.75
CA ARG A 208 4.65 -1.08 -6.59
C ARG A 208 4.66 0.40 -6.98
N ALA A 209 5.08 1.29 -6.09
CA ALA A 209 5.32 2.69 -6.43
C ALA A 209 6.51 2.89 -7.40
N ARG A 210 7.54 2.04 -7.30
CA ARG A 210 8.76 2.11 -8.13
C ARG A 210 8.54 1.60 -9.56
N LYS A 211 7.81 0.50 -9.75
CA LYS A 211 7.80 -0.23 -11.03
C LYS A 211 6.41 -0.57 -11.57
N SER A 212 5.39 0.15 -11.10
CA SER A 212 3.96 0.06 -11.43
C SER A 212 3.16 -0.72 -10.40
N LEU A 213 1.91 -0.31 -10.26
CA LEU A 213 1.00 -0.74 -9.22
C LEU A 213 0.55 -2.19 -9.37
N CYS A 214 0.21 -2.60 -10.59
CA CYS A 214 -0.34 -3.92 -10.89
C CYS A 214 0.31 -4.52 -12.14
N ILE A 215 0.50 -5.85 -12.14
CA ILE A 215 0.86 -6.67 -13.30
C ILE A 215 -0.40 -6.99 -14.10
N GLU A 216 -1.50 -7.28 -13.41
CA GLU A 216 -2.85 -7.40 -13.95
C GLU A 216 -3.42 -5.98 -14.18
N MET A 217 -2.88 -5.29 -15.19
CA MET A 217 -3.09 -3.87 -15.47
C MET A 217 -4.56 -3.46 -15.47
N MET A 218 -4.93 -2.50 -14.62
CA MET A 218 -6.28 -1.90 -14.55
C MET A 218 -7.43 -2.93 -14.62
N CYS A 219 -7.25 -4.08 -13.97
CA CYS A 219 -8.24 -5.14 -13.94
C CYS A 219 -9.26 -4.87 -12.82
N ASP A 220 -10.50 -4.55 -13.15
CA ASP A 220 -11.49 -4.04 -12.20
C ASP A 220 -11.72 -4.97 -10.99
N ASP A 221 -11.92 -6.27 -11.25
CA ASP A 221 -12.22 -7.28 -10.24
C ASP A 221 -10.96 -7.78 -9.52
N TYR A 222 -9.90 -8.11 -10.26
CA TYR A 222 -8.68 -8.62 -9.66
C TYR A 222 -7.95 -7.57 -8.84
N ASN A 223 -7.93 -6.30 -9.27
CA ASN A 223 -7.21 -5.25 -8.54
C ASN A 223 -7.97 -4.81 -7.28
N SER A 224 -9.30 -4.81 -7.28
CA SER A 224 -10.09 -4.59 -6.05
C SER A 224 -9.95 -5.76 -5.08
N THR A 225 -9.91 -7.01 -5.59
CA THR A 225 -9.60 -8.19 -4.78
C THR A 225 -8.19 -8.13 -4.17
N LEU A 226 -7.21 -7.61 -4.91
CA LEU A 226 -5.83 -7.45 -4.47
C LEU A 226 -5.74 -6.52 -3.25
N ILE A 227 -6.40 -5.34 -3.30
CA ILE A 227 -6.31 -4.36 -2.22
C ILE A 227 -7.25 -4.63 -1.03
N LYS A 228 -8.19 -5.57 -1.16
CA LYS A 228 -9.15 -5.93 -0.09
C LYS A 228 -8.47 -6.20 1.25
N GLY A 229 -7.31 -6.87 1.24
CA GLY A 229 -6.53 -7.13 2.46
C GLY A 229 -5.76 -5.92 2.99
N PHE A 230 -5.48 -4.92 2.15
CA PHE A 230 -4.59 -3.79 2.49
C PHE A 230 -5.23 -2.80 3.45
N TYR A 231 -6.56 -2.76 3.51
CA TYR A 231 -7.28 -2.06 4.58
C TYR A 231 -6.92 -2.62 5.96
N ASN A 232 -6.70 -3.93 6.12
CA ASN A 232 -6.31 -4.50 7.41
C ASN A 232 -4.90 -4.06 7.82
N PHE A 233 -3.97 -3.94 6.86
CA PHE A 233 -2.64 -3.37 7.12
C PHE A 233 -2.72 -1.89 7.49
N TYR A 234 -3.66 -1.12 6.92
CA TYR A 234 -3.87 0.28 7.29
C TYR A 234 -4.43 0.41 8.71
N ASP A 235 -5.48 -0.33 9.04
CA ASP A 235 -6.19 -0.15 10.31
C ASP A 235 -5.46 -0.81 11.49
N PHE A 236 -4.86 -1.98 11.28
CA PHE A 236 -4.27 -2.80 12.35
C PHE A 236 -2.75 -2.93 12.25
N GLY A 237 -2.12 -2.34 11.25
CA GLY A 237 -0.67 -2.38 11.07
C GLY A 237 0.10 -1.56 12.10
N ASP A 238 1.32 -2.01 12.39
CA ASP A 238 2.32 -1.17 13.03
C ASP A 238 2.52 0.11 12.19
N PRO A 239 3.07 1.19 12.77
CA PRO A 239 3.00 2.52 12.15
C PRO A 239 3.54 2.63 10.73
N GLN A 240 4.69 2.00 10.47
CA GLN A 240 5.32 1.99 9.15
C GLN A 240 4.47 1.21 8.14
N VAL A 241 3.86 0.10 8.58
CA VAL A 241 2.94 -0.72 7.78
C VAL A 241 1.67 0.07 7.46
N ARG A 242 1.05 0.70 8.47
CA ARG A 242 -0.11 1.59 8.29
C ARG A 242 0.17 2.70 7.30
N ARG A 243 1.33 3.38 7.43
CA ARG A 243 1.76 4.42 6.49
C ARG A 243 1.90 3.88 5.08
N SER A 244 2.63 2.78 4.89
CA SER A 244 2.84 2.20 3.56
C SER A 244 1.54 1.74 2.92
N ALA A 245 0.62 1.15 3.70
CA ALA A 245 -0.73 0.81 3.24
C ALA A 245 -1.50 2.07 2.78
N GLY A 246 -1.49 3.14 3.58
CA GLY A 246 -2.17 4.39 3.25
C GLY A 246 -1.62 5.04 1.97
N LEU A 247 -0.31 5.08 1.80
CA LEU A 247 0.32 5.58 0.57
C LEU A 247 -0.05 4.71 -0.65
N LEU A 248 -0.07 3.38 -0.49
CA LEU A 248 -0.42 2.47 -1.58
C LEU A 248 -1.89 2.59 -1.98
N LEU A 249 -2.80 2.74 -1.01
CA LEU A 249 -4.22 2.98 -1.26
C LEU A 249 -4.45 4.34 -1.95
N ASP A 250 -3.73 5.39 -1.56
CA ASP A 250 -3.77 6.69 -2.25
C ASP A 250 -3.32 6.57 -3.70
N LEU A 251 -2.23 5.84 -3.94
CA LEU A 251 -1.73 5.55 -5.28
C LEU A 251 -2.76 4.76 -6.10
N TYR A 252 -3.39 3.75 -5.50
CA TYR A 252 -4.43 2.95 -6.15
C TYR A 252 -5.62 3.77 -6.59
N PHE A 253 -6.17 4.60 -5.70
CA PHE A 253 -7.32 5.41 -6.06
C PHE A 253 -6.97 6.54 -7.04
N ALA A 254 -5.76 7.10 -6.99
CA ALA A 254 -5.30 8.04 -8.02
C ALA A 254 -5.11 7.36 -9.40
N TYR A 255 -4.60 6.13 -9.40
CA TYR A 255 -4.45 5.28 -10.57
C TYR A 255 -5.80 4.99 -11.23
N TRP A 256 -6.82 4.66 -10.44
CA TRP A 256 -8.18 4.44 -10.91
C TRP A 256 -8.91 5.73 -11.34
N ALA A 257 -8.85 6.77 -10.50
CA ALA A 257 -9.66 7.99 -10.66
C ALA A 257 -9.41 8.72 -11.98
N GLN A 258 -8.17 8.68 -12.49
CA GLN A 258 -7.80 9.36 -13.74
C GLN A 258 -8.26 8.62 -15.01
N GLU A 259 -8.82 7.42 -14.91
CA GLU A 259 -9.15 6.58 -16.09
C GLU A 259 -10.55 5.96 -15.98
N GLN A 260 -11.51 6.77 -15.53
CA GLN A 260 -12.92 6.40 -15.47
C GLN A 260 -13.86 7.52 -15.92
N ILE A 261 -15.05 7.17 -16.41
CA ILE A 261 -16.19 8.07 -16.61
C ILE A 261 -17.38 7.50 -15.82
N ASP A 262 -17.90 8.25 -14.84
CA ASP A 262 -19.00 7.82 -13.95
C ASP A 262 -18.79 6.40 -13.34
N GLY A 263 -17.54 6.09 -13.02
CA GLY A 263 -17.09 4.83 -12.45
C GLY A 263 -16.91 3.70 -13.46
N VAL A 264 -17.11 3.94 -14.76
CA VAL A 264 -16.78 2.99 -15.82
C VAL A 264 -15.31 3.15 -16.19
N GLN A 265 -14.52 2.09 -16.02
CA GLN A 265 -13.07 2.09 -16.28
C GLN A 265 -12.77 2.01 -17.77
N GLY A 266 -11.88 2.90 -18.24
CA GLY A 266 -11.32 2.89 -19.58
C GLY A 266 -9.85 2.46 -19.61
N GLY A 267 -9.17 2.79 -20.70
CA GLY A 267 -7.74 2.61 -20.86
C GLY A 267 -7.30 1.17 -21.18
N GLY A 268 -6.02 0.97 -21.48
CA GLY A 268 -5.48 -0.39 -21.74
C GLY A 268 -5.52 -1.27 -20.49
N ARG A 269 -5.86 -2.55 -20.59
CA ARG A 269 -5.99 -3.46 -19.41
C ARG A 269 -5.45 -4.86 -19.69
N SER A 270 -5.33 -5.70 -18.66
CA SER A 270 -5.09 -7.14 -18.81
C SER A 270 -5.94 -7.96 -17.84
N ARG A 271 -5.96 -9.28 -18.05
CA ARG A 271 -6.76 -10.24 -17.27
C ARG A 271 -8.27 -10.00 -17.34
N ILE A 272 -8.72 -9.39 -18.43
CA ILE A 272 -10.14 -9.12 -18.70
C ILE A 272 -10.74 -10.29 -19.48
N TYR A 273 -11.39 -11.25 -18.82
CA TYR A 273 -12.11 -12.34 -19.53
C TYR A 273 -13.00 -11.79 -20.65
N PHE A 274 -13.07 -12.51 -21.77
CA PHE A 274 -13.70 -12.04 -23.01
C PHE A 274 -15.04 -11.31 -22.78
N TRP A 275 -16.02 -11.97 -22.18
CA TRP A 275 -17.35 -11.38 -21.90
C TRP A 275 -17.31 -10.22 -20.88
N LYS A 276 -16.31 -10.17 -19.99
CA LYS A 276 -16.08 -9.03 -19.08
C LYS A 276 -15.41 -7.85 -19.79
N GLY A 277 -14.81 -8.05 -20.96
CA GLY A 277 -14.29 -6.97 -21.78
C GLY A 277 -15.40 -6.18 -22.48
N LEU A 278 -16.55 -6.82 -22.69
CA LEU A 278 -17.69 -6.27 -23.43
C LEU A 278 -18.67 -5.48 -22.54
N GLN A 279 -18.50 -5.54 -21.23
CA GLN A 279 -19.34 -4.85 -20.23
C GLN A 279 -18.51 -4.44 -19.01
N GLN A 280 -19.10 -3.77 -18.02
CA GLN A 280 -18.48 -3.69 -16.70
C GLN A 280 -19.48 -4.10 -15.62
N ASN A 281 -19.05 -4.98 -14.71
CA ASN A 281 -19.88 -5.36 -13.58
C ASN A 281 -20.06 -4.16 -12.63
N ARG A 282 -21.31 -3.75 -12.41
CA ARG A 282 -21.67 -2.58 -11.58
C ARG A 282 -21.97 -2.94 -10.12
N ASP A 283 -21.87 -4.21 -9.77
CA ASP A 283 -22.15 -4.75 -8.43
C ASP A 283 -20.91 -5.41 -7.80
N HIS A 284 -19.75 -5.30 -8.45
CA HIS A 284 -18.48 -5.86 -7.97
C HIS A 284 -17.30 -5.03 -8.48
N GLY A 285 -16.07 -5.43 -8.16
CA GLY A 285 -14.89 -4.72 -8.61
C GLY A 285 -14.72 -3.38 -7.88
N ASN A 286 -14.37 -2.32 -8.61
CA ASN A 286 -14.29 -0.97 -8.06
C ASN A 286 -15.66 -0.29 -7.93
N ALA A 287 -16.76 -0.85 -8.45
CA ALA A 287 -18.06 -0.18 -8.40
C ALA A 287 -18.54 0.05 -6.94
N PRO A 288 -18.50 -0.93 -6.02
CA PRO A 288 -18.80 -0.69 -4.60
C PRO A 288 -17.85 0.33 -3.96
N LEU A 289 -16.55 0.25 -4.27
CA LEU A 289 -15.54 1.16 -3.72
C LEU A 289 -15.76 2.60 -4.19
N ALA A 290 -16.10 2.79 -5.47
CA ALA A 290 -16.41 4.09 -6.05
C ALA A 290 -17.63 4.73 -5.37
N TRP A 291 -18.62 3.92 -5.00
CA TRP A 291 -19.75 4.39 -4.22
C TRP A 291 -19.33 4.76 -2.79
N PHE A 292 -18.61 3.88 -2.07
CA PHE A 292 -18.17 4.18 -0.70
C PHE A 292 -17.34 5.46 -0.61
N TYR A 293 -16.32 5.61 -1.45
CA TYR A 293 -15.37 6.73 -1.32
C TYR A 293 -15.80 8.00 -2.05
N PHE A 294 -16.53 7.88 -3.17
CA PHE A 294 -16.79 9.01 -4.06
C PHE A 294 -18.28 9.25 -4.35
N GLY A 295 -19.18 8.39 -3.86
CA GLY A 295 -20.61 8.48 -4.17
C GLY A 295 -20.92 8.27 -5.65
N ILE A 296 -20.02 7.59 -6.38
CA ILE A 296 -20.18 7.31 -7.81
C ILE A 296 -20.90 5.97 -7.97
N GLY A 297 -21.95 5.94 -8.79
CA GLY A 297 -22.75 4.74 -9.04
C GLY A 297 -23.91 4.58 -8.05
N LYS A 298 -24.38 3.35 -7.89
CA LYS A 298 -25.52 2.98 -7.02
C LYS A 298 -25.04 2.38 -5.71
N GLN A 299 -25.89 2.41 -4.70
CA GLN A 299 -25.65 1.72 -3.44
C GLN A 299 -25.48 0.21 -3.69
N PRO A 300 -24.36 -0.41 -3.26
CA PRO A 300 -24.16 -1.86 -3.35
C PRO A 300 -25.01 -2.60 -2.31
N ALA A 301 -25.25 -3.89 -2.54
CA ALA A 301 -25.74 -4.80 -1.50
C ALA A 301 -24.62 -5.13 -0.50
N VAL A 302 -24.97 -5.65 0.67
CA VAL A 302 -23.97 -6.14 1.63
C VAL A 302 -23.33 -7.41 1.06
N TYR A 303 -22.06 -7.31 0.69
CA TYR A 303 -21.30 -8.42 0.14
C TYR A 303 -19.96 -8.58 0.88
N GLY A 304 -19.63 -9.82 1.25
CA GLY A 304 -18.46 -10.13 2.07
C GLY A 304 -17.16 -9.56 1.51
N HIS A 305 -16.98 -9.54 0.18
CA HIS A 305 -15.77 -9.01 -0.47
C HIS A 305 -15.45 -7.56 -0.06
N ASP A 306 -16.48 -6.72 0.12
CA ASP A 306 -16.34 -5.27 0.22
C ASP A 306 -16.27 -4.79 1.68
N VAL A 307 -16.47 -5.72 2.64
CA VAL A 307 -16.54 -5.44 4.09
C VAL A 307 -15.27 -4.76 4.62
N ASN A 308 -14.08 -5.20 4.17
CA ASN A 308 -12.84 -4.61 4.68
C ASN A 308 -12.72 -3.13 4.32
N ALA A 309 -13.13 -2.74 3.12
CA ALA A 309 -13.15 -1.34 2.71
C ALA A 309 -14.21 -0.56 3.49
N ALA A 310 -15.43 -1.09 3.58
CA ALA A 310 -16.56 -0.47 4.25
C ALA A 310 -16.28 -0.18 5.74
N LEU A 311 -15.55 -1.08 6.42
CA LEU A 311 -15.23 -0.95 7.85
C LEU A 311 -13.86 -0.31 8.12
N SER A 312 -13.19 0.27 7.12
CA SER A 312 -11.85 0.87 7.28
C SER A 312 -11.90 2.36 7.60
N ASP A 313 -10.91 2.83 8.36
CA ASP A 313 -10.70 4.26 8.64
C ASP A 313 -10.02 4.97 7.47
N TYR A 314 -9.57 4.24 6.44
CA TYR A 314 -8.87 4.82 5.31
C TYR A 314 -9.76 5.81 4.54
N ARG A 315 -9.28 7.04 4.34
CA ARG A 315 -9.95 8.05 3.49
C ARG A 315 -8.98 8.57 2.42
N PRO A 316 -9.34 8.57 1.13
CA PRO A 316 -8.48 9.11 0.08
C PRO A 316 -8.32 10.63 0.24
N PRO A 317 -7.17 11.21 -0.13
CA PRO A 317 -6.94 12.64 -0.03
C PRO A 317 -7.84 13.40 -1.00
N ALA A 318 -8.14 14.66 -0.66
CA ALA A 318 -9.03 15.51 -1.46
C ALA A 318 -8.62 15.63 -2.94
N VAL A 319 -7.31 15.64 -3.24
CA VAL A 319 -6.83 15.67 -4.63
C VAL A 319 -7.28 14.45 -5.44
N VAL A 320 -7.35 13.26 -4.82
CA VAL A 320 -7.82 12.04 -5.48
C VAL A 320 -9.33 12.08 -5.69
N ALA A 321 -10.09 12.53 -4.68
CA ALA A 321 -11.53 12.73 -4.81
C ALA A 321 -11.86 13.75 -5.91
N ASP A 322 -11.10 14.84 -6.02
CA ASP A 322 -11.23 15.87 -7.06
C ASP A 322 -11.01 15.30 -8.47
N ILE A 323 -10.00 14.43 -8.64
CA ILE A 323 -9.79 13.71 -9.91
C ILE A 323 -10.96 12.76 -10.20
N ALA A 324 -11.50 12.07 -9.19
CA ALA A 324 -12.54 11.07 -9.37
C ALA A 324 -13.91 11.67 -9.76
N ILE A 325 -14.36 12.74 -9.09
CA ILE A 325 -15.72 13.25 -9.25
C ILE A 325 -15.87 14.29 -10.36
N ASP A 326 -14.81 15.05 -10.66
CA ASP A 326 -14.85 16.11 -11.67
C ASP A 326 -14.22 15.63 -12.98
N VAL A 327 -14.97 14.74 -13.65
CA VAL A 327 -14.62 14.12 -14.93
C VAL A 327 -14.34 15.15 -16.02
N ALA A 328 -15.15 16.22 -16.07
CA ALA A 328 -15.04 17.28 -17.08
C ALA A 328 -13.81 18.18 -16.83
N GLY A 329 -13.58 18.60 -15.58
CA GLY A 329 -12.44 19.46 -15.22
C GLY A 329 -11.08 18.77 -15.25
N ARG A 330 -11.01 17.46 -15.54
CA ARG A 330 -9.76 16.81 -15.94
C ARG A 330 -9.27 17.27 -17.33
N GLY A 331 -10.18 17.79 -18.16
CA GLY A 331 -9.87 18.15 -19.54
C GLY A 331 -9.44 16.94 -20.38
N ARG A 332 -8.57 17.20 -21.34
CA ARG A 332 -8.06 16.21 -22.30
C ARG A 332 -6.59 15.94 -22.05
N TYR A 333 -6.21 14.68 -21.92
CA TYR A 333 -4.87 14.29 -21.51
C TYR A 333 -4.52 12.87 -21.94
N GLU A 334 -3.24 12.55 -21.83
CA GLU A 334 -2.71 11.22 -22.03
C GLU A 334 -2.29 10.61 -20.70
N VAL A 335 -2.41 9.30 -20.59
CA VAL A 335 -1.84 8.51 -19.51
C VAL A 335 -0.85 7.54 -20.13
N ARG A 336 0.39 7.56 -19.66
CA ARG A 336 1.47 6.65 -20.05
C ARG A 336 2.02 5.97 -18.81
N GLN A 337 2.17 4.66 -18.88
CA GLN A 337 2.65 3.86 -17.75
C GLN A 337 3.60 2.76 -18.22
N ARG A 338 4.56 2.42 -17.35
CA ARG A 338 5.54 1.33 -17.55
C ARG A 338 5.23 0.16 -16.60
N PRO A 339 4.21 -0.66 -16.91
CA PRO A 339 3.89 -1.83 -16.11
C PRO A 339 4.90 -2.95 -16.29
N GLN A 340 4.98 -3.84 -15.30
CA GLN A 340 5.72 -5.08 -15.42
C GLN A 340 4.93 -6.11 -16.22
N GLY A 341 5.63 -6.85 -17.08
CA GLY A 341 4.99 -7.91 -17.86
C GLY A 341 5.90 -9.07 -18.21
N LEU A 342 7.17 -8.81 -18.50
CA LEU A 342 8.15 -9.83 -18.83
C LEU A 342 8.54 -10.65 -17.60
N GLY A 343 8.81 -11.94 -17.80
CA GLY A 343 9.20 -12.83 -16.71
C GLY A 343 8.93 -14.30 -17.01
N LYS A 344 9.23 -15.14 -16.02
CA LYS A 344 8.98 -16.58 -16.11
C LYS A 344 7.74 -16.95 -15.32
N THR A 345 6.75 -17.47 -16.02
CA THR A 345 5.51 -17.98 -15.40
C THR A 345 5.82 -19.12 -14.43
N GLY A 346 5.33 -19.00 -13.19
CA GLY A 346 5.41 -20.06 -12.18
C GLY A 346 4.45 -21.21 -12.51
N ARG A 347 4.50 -22.30 -11.74
CA ARG A 347 3.52 -23.38 -11.91
C ARG A 347 2.24 -23.00 -11.13
N PRO A 348 1.09 -22.82 -11.78
CA PRO A 348 -0.16 -22.63 -11.05
C PRO A 348 -0.51 -23.96 -10.36
N LEU A 349 -0.40 -23.97 -9.04
CA LEU A 349 -0.92 -25.07 -8.22
C LEU A 349 -2.40 -24.83 -7.93
N LYS A 350 -3.15 -25.93 -7.77
CA LYS A 350 -4.58 -25.91 -7.42
C LYS A 350 -4.81 -25.60 -5.92
N THR A 351 -3.73 -25.56 -5.14
CA THR A 351 -3.73 -25.35 -3.70
C THR A 351 -3.07 -24.01 -3.32
N ALA A 352 -3.37 -23.52 -2.12
CA ALA A 352 -2.79 -22.30 -1.57
C ALA A 352 -1.29 -22.43 -1.22
N ASP A 353 -0.82 -23.64 -0.88
CA ASP A 353 0.61 -23.88 -0.66
C ASP A 353 1.38 -24.11 -1.97
N THR A 354 1.62 -23.02 -2.70
CA THR A 354 2.48 -23.05 -3.88
C THR A 354 3.93 -22.73 -3.54
N GLN A 355 4.85 -23.47 -4.16
CA GLN A 355 6.30 -23.32 -3.93
C GLN A 355 7.04 -22.61 -5.07
N VAL A 356 6.46 -22.57 -6.27
CA VAL A 356 7.13 -22.02 -7.47
C VAL A 356 6.44 -20.72 -7.88
N PRO A 357 7.02 -19.54 -7.58
CA PRO A 357 6.42 -18.27 -7.95
C PRO A 357 6.60 -17.99 -9.44
N THR A 358 5.70 -17.16 -9.98
CA THR A 358 5.96 -16.38 -11.18
C THR A 358 7.03 -15.35 -10.86
N ARG A 359 8.13 -15.34 -11.62
CA ARG A 359 9.26 -14.44 -11.41
C ARG A 359 9.24 -13.34 -12.46
N MET A 360 8.85 -12.14 -12.05
CA MET A 360 8.85 -11.00 -12.97
C MET A 360 10.28 -10.48 -13.16
N ARG A 361 10.56 -9.96 -14.36
CA ARG A 361 11.74 -9.12 -14.59
C ARG A 361 11.61 -7.82 -13.81
N THR A 362 12.71 -7.35 -13.23
CA THR A 362 12.71 -6.13 -12.39
C THR A 362 13.39 -4.94 -13.06
N ASP A 363 14.02 -5.16 -14.22
CA ASP A 363 14.53 -4.14 -15.13
C ASP A 363 13.45 -3.56 -16.05
N GLY A 364 12.25 -4.14 -16.03
CA GLY A 364 11.06 -3.62 -16.70
C GLY A 364 11.11 -3.69 -18.22
N GLY A 365 10.19 -2.96 -18.85
CA GLY A 365 10.11 -2.84 -20.30
C GLY A 365 9.06 -3.76 -20.94
N GLY A 366 8.97 -3.67 -22.26
CA GLY A 366 8.07 -4.47 -23.08
C GLY A 366 6.65 -3.97 -23.20
N ILE A 367 6.18 -3.12 -22.28
CA ILE A 367 4.82 -2.59 -22.29
C ILE A 367 4.84 -1.08 -22.08
N LEU A 368 4.24 -0.35 -23.03
CA LEU A 368 3.76 1.00 -22.84
C LEU A 368 2.23 0.94 -22.74
N ARG A 369 1.68 1.08 -21.54
CA ARG A 369 0.24 1.22 -21.36
C ARG A 369 -0.12 2.67 -21.64
N TYR A 370 -0.96 2.88 -22.65
CA TYR A 370 -1.34 4.20 -23.13
C TYR A 370 -2.85 4.37 -23.12
N SER A 371 -3.30 5.54 -22.69
CA SER A 371 -4.70 5.96 -22.77
C SER A 371 -4.78 7.42 -23.19
N TYR A 372 -5.78 7.72 -24.03
CA TYR A 372 -6.22 9.08 -24.32
C TYR A 372 -7.56 9.31 -23.65
N CYS A 373 -7.60 10.32 -22.78
CA CYS A 373 -8.74 10.59 -21.93
C CYS A 373 -9.39 11.91 -22.32
N ASP A 374 -10.69 11.86 -22.56
CA ASP A 374 -11.59 12.99 -22.73
C ASP A 374 -12.83 12.75 -21.85
N SER A 375 -13.55 13.80 -21.49
CA SER A 375 -14.82 13.67 -20.75
C SER A 375 -15.89 12.90 -21.55
N ALA A 376 -15.80 12.91 -22.89
CA ALA A 376 -16.73 12.22 -23.78
C ALA A 376 -16.39 10.74 -24.01
N PHE A 377 -15.10 10.37 -23.93
CA PHE A 377 -14.63 9.01 -24.17
C PHE A 377 -13.23 8.78 -23.59
N ILE A 378 -12.91 7.52 -23.29
CA ILE A 378 -11.54 7.10 -22.97
C ILE A 378 -11.17 5.94 -23.89
N MET A 379 -10.11 6.11 -24.68
CA MET A 379 -9.53 5.05 -25.51
C MET A 379 -8.18 4.63 -24.93
N GLY A 380 -7.90 3.34 -24.85
CA GLY A 380 -6.56 2.88 -24.48
C GLY A 380 -6.18 1.51 -24.99
N THR A 381 -4.87 1.27 -24.98
CA THR A 381 -4.24 0.01 -25.38
C THR A 381 -2.96 -0.24 -24.57
N PRO A 382 -2.69 -1.49 -24.16
CA PRO A 382 -1.35 -1.92 -23.81
C PRO A 382 -0.55 -2.12 -25.10
N MET A 383 0.23 -1.12 -25.52
CA MET A 383 1.19 -1.30 -26.61
C MET A 383 2.33 -2.17 -26.10
N THR A 384 2.52 -3.36 -26.68
CA THR A 384 3.48 -4.35 -26.18
C THR A 384 4.39 -4.84 -27.26
N GLU A 385 5.71 -4.95 -27.02
CA GLU A 385 6.66 -5.57 -27.94
C GLU A 385 6.14 -6.90 -28.52
N ALA A 386 6.36 -7.14 -29.81
CA ALA A 386 5.96 -8.37 -30.50
C ALA A 386 6.88 -9.55 -30.16
N ARG A 387 6.87 -9.96 -28.89
CA ARG A 387 7.69 -11.06 -28.37
C ARG A 387 6.96 -12.40 -28.39
N PRO A 388 7.70 -13.53 -28.42
CA PRO A 388 7.14 -14.84 -28.13
C PRO A 388 6.43 -14.88 -26.77
N LEU A 389 5.44 -15.77 -26.63
CA LEU A 389 4.62 -15.86 -25.42
C LEU A 389 5.45 -16.20 -24.17
N GLU A 390 6.49 -17.02 -24.32
CA GLU A 390 7.36 -17.50 -23.24
C GLU A 390 8.18 -16.40 -22.56
N ASP A 391 8.37 -15.24 -23.20
CA ASP A 391 9.01 -14.07 -22.60
C ASP A 391 8.10 -13.37 -21.58
N TRP A 392 6.79 -13.61 -21.67
CA TRP A 392 5.78 -12.99 -20.84
C TRP A 392 5.40 -13.84 -19.64
N ALA A 393 5.23 -13.20 -18.49
CA ALA A 393 4.47 -13.80 -17.40
C ALA A 393 3.00 -13.94 -17.84
N ALA A 394 2.40 -15.12 -17.67
CA ALA A 394 1.04 -15.40 -18.15
C ALA A 394 0.01 -14.42 -17.59
N ILE A 395 0.16 -14.01 -16.32
CA ILE A 395 -0.73 -13.03 -15.67
C ILE A 395 -0.69 -11.63 -16.33
N SER A 396 0.36 -11.29 -17.09
CA SER A 396 0.46 -10.02 -17.82
C SER A 396 0.04 -10.12 -19.30
N ALA A 397 0.17 -11.31 -19.90
CA ALA A 397 -0.14 -11.55 -21.32
C ALA A 397 -1.57 -12.07 -21.56
N GLN A 398 -2.25 -12.52 -20.50
CA GLN A 398 -3.61 -13.01 -20.61
C GLN A 398 -4.60 -11.88 -20.86
N ASN A 399 -5.44 -12.05 -21.88
CA ASN A 399 -6.60 -11.21 -22.16
C ASN A 399 -6.30 -9.72 -22.03
N ARG A 400 -5.30 -9.24 -22.78
CA ARG A 400 -5.04 -7.81 -22.90
C ARG A 400 -6.24 -7.16 -23.58
N TRP A 401 -6.78 -6.13 -22.95
CA TRP A 401 -7.94 -5.41 -23.44
C TRP A 401 -7.50 -4.05 -23.96
N GLN A 402 -8.08 -3.67 -25.09
CA GLN A 402 -7.96 -2.37 -25.71
C GLN A 402 -9.32 -1.96 -26.28
N GLY A 403 -9.50 -0.67 -26.53
CA GLY A 403 -10.73 -0.15 -27.10
C GLY A 403 -11.10 1.19 -26.51
N VAL A 404 -12.35 1.57 -26.69
CA VAL A 404 -12.89 2.85 -26.25
C VAL A 404 -14.17 2.66 -25.46
N ILE A 405 -14.29 3.36 -24.33
CA ILE A 405 -15.55 3.57 -23.61
C ILE A 405 -16.06 4.99 -23.87
N PHE A 406 -17.37 5.18 -23.82
CA PHE A 406 -18.02 6.47 -24.04
C PHE A 406 -18.82 6.92 -22.82
N ALA A 407 -18.96 8.24 -22.65
CA ALA A 407 -19.87 8.80 -21.67
C ALA A 407 -21.34 8.52 -22.02
N GLY A 408 -22.20 8.42 -21.01
CA GLY A 408 -23.62 8.09 -21.17
C GLY A 408 -23.95 6.74 -20.57
N GLU A 409 -24.34 5.78 -21.41
CA GLU A 409 -24.69 4.43 -20.97
C GLU A 409 -23.46 3.63 -20.51
N HIS A 410 -23.62 2.79 -19.47
CA HIS A 410 -22.50 2.10 -18.82
C HIS A 410 -21.72 1.15 -19.74
N ASP A 411 -22.39 0.53 -20.71
CA ASP A 411 -21.80 -0.41 -21.66
C ASP A 411 -21.54 0.21 -23.04
N ALA A 412 -21.60 1.54 -23.18
CA ALA A 412 -21.24 2.22 -24.42
C ALA A 412 -19.73 2.08 -24.69
N ARG A 413 -19.37 1.18 -25.61
CA ARG A 413 -17.97 0.89 -25.95
C ARG A 413 -17.79 0.20 -27.30
N ILE A 414 -16.58 0.31 -27.83
CA ILE A 414 -16.09 -0.43 -29.00
C ILE A 414 -14.83 -1.19 -28.60
N VAL A 415 -14.78 -2.48 -28.90
CA VAL A 415 -13.73 -3.40 -28.44
C VAL A 415 -13.16 -4.17 -29.64
N PRO A 416 -12.03 -3.73 -30.21
CA PRO A 416 -11.27 -4.54 -31.15
C PRO A 416 -10.43 -5.57 -30.38
N ILE A 417 -10.73 -6.86 -30.57
CA ILE A 417 -10.11 -7.93 -29.80
C ILE A 417 -9.94 -9.19 -30.65
N VAL A 418 -8.91 -9.97 -30.36
CA VAL A 418 -8.82 -11.35 -30.86
C VAL A 418 -9.67 -12.23 -29.96
N ARG A 419 -10.75 -12.79 -30.51
CA ARG A 419 -11.69 -13.62 -29.75
C ARG A 419 -10.96 -14.89 -29.27
N PRO A 420 -11.07 -15.27 -27.99
CA PRO A 420 -10.58 -16.58 -27.54
C PRO A 420 -11.35 -17.73 -28.18
N LYS A 421 -10.67 -18.82 -28.53
CA LYS A 421 -11.32 -20.03 -29.08
C LYS A 421 -12.42 -20.59 -28.16
N ASP A 422 -12.20 -20.52 -26.85
CA ASP A 422 -13.14 -20.96 -25.81
C ASP A 422 -14.07 -19.83 -25.31
N ASN A 423 -14.07 -18.68 -25.98
CA ASN A 423 -14.77 -17.46 -25.55
C ASN A 423 -14.42 -17.02 -24.11
N ARG A 424 -13.23 -17.37 -23.61
CA ARG A 424 -12.77 -17.04 -22.25
C ARG A 424 -11.33 -16.51 -22.20
N VAL A 425 -10.35 -17.26 -22.71
CA VAL A 425 -8.92 -16.94 -22.53
C VAL A 425 -8.12 -17.00 -23.83
N ALA A 426 -7.46 -15.90 -24.16
CA ALA A 426 -6.36 -15.85 -25.12
C ALA A 426 -5.13 -15.22 -24.46
N MET A 427 -3.94 -15.56 -24.96
CA MET A 427 -2.66 -15.03 -24.48
C MET A 427 -1.90 -14.35 -25.62
N ASN A 428 -1.25 -13.22 -25.33
CA ASN A 428 -0.37 -12.51 -26.25
C ASN A 428 -1.01 -12.26 -27.63
N ALA A 429 -2.25 -11.78 -27.62
CA ALA A 429 -3.15 -11.92 -28.77
C ALA A 429 -3.02 -10.85 -29.85
N GLN A 430 -2.60 -9.63 -29.51
CA GLN A 430 -2.72 -8.46 -30.39
C GLN A 430 -1.48 -7.57 -30.40
N TRP A 431 -1.25 -6.90 -31.54
CA TRP A 431 -0.17 -5.95 -31.80
C TRP A 431 -0.77 -4.64 -32.24
N SER A 432 -0.34 -3.54 -31.60
CA SER A 432 -1.12 -2.30 -31.64
C SER A 432 -0.23 -1.07 -31.48
N VAL A 433 -0.69 0.04 -32.07
CA VAL A 433 -0.15 1.39 -31.83
C VAL A 433 -1.32 2.36 -31.69
N GLN A 434 -1.25 3.26 -30.71
CA GLN A 434 -2.26 4.29 -30.50
C GLN A 434 -1.60 5.67 -30.39
N SER A 435 -2.22 6.68 -31.01
CA SER A 435 -1.96 8.09 -30.73
C SER A 435 -3.30 8.79 -30.58
N LYS A 436 -3.52 9.43 -29.44
CA LYS A 436 -4.77 10.09 -29.06
C LYS A 436 -5.97 9.15 -29.24
N GLY A 437 -7.02 9.61 -29.91
CA GLY A 437 -8.22 8.82 -30.24
C GLY A 437 -8.07 7.92 -31.46
N SER A 438 -6.85 7.61 -31.90
CA SER A 438 -6.57 6.82 -33.10
C SER A 438 -5.78 5.55 -32.76
N LEU A 439 -6.32 4.38 -33.07
CA LEU A 439 -5.75 3.07 -32.77
C LEU A 439 -5.61 2.26 -34.06
N ILE A 440 -4.42 1.68 -34.28
CA ILE A 440 -4.20 0.60 -35.26
C ILE A 440 -3.91 -0.67 -34.47
N THR A 441 -4.60 -1.75 -34.79
CA THR A 441 -4.35 -3.05 -34.14
C THR A 441 -4.59 -4.22 -35.07
N GLN A 442 -3.88 -5.32 -34.86
CA GLN A 442 -4.09 -6.59 -35.55
C GLN A 442 -3.89 -7.78 -34.61
N LYS A 443 -4.26 -8.97 -35.06
CA LYS A 443 -3.89 -10.23 -34.42
C LYS A 443 -2.37 -10.49 -34.51
N LEU A 444 -1.77 -10.95 -33.41
CA LEU A 444 -0.38 -11.41 -33.37
C LEU A 444 -0.26 -12.86 -33.82
N LYS A 445 0.85 -13.20 -34.49
CA LYS A 445 1.15 -14.60 -34.87
C LYS A 445 1.56 -15.48 -33.69
N HIS A 446 2.29 -14.93 -32.71
CA HIS A 446 2.76 -15.64 -31.51
C HIS A 446 1.72 -15.67 -30.38
N HIS A 447 0.44 -15.72 -30.73
CA HIS A 447 -0.65 -15.81 -29.79
C HIS A 447 -0.89 -17.27 -29.36
N LYS A 448 -1.60 -17.45 -28.24
CA LYS A 448 -2.15 -18.75 -27.85
C LYS A 448 -3.66 -18.64 -27.68
N ASP A 449 -4.38 -19.65 -28.17
CA ASP A 449 -5.84 -19.82 -28.03
C ASP A 449 -6.70 -18.68 -28.60
N GLY A 450 -6.16 -17.92 -29.56
CA GLY A 450 -6.92 -16.93 -30.33
C GLY A 450 -7.64 -17.56 -31.53
N ALA A 451 -8.87 -17.14 -31.78
CA ALA A 451 -9.64 -17.38 -32.98
C ALA A 451 -9.53 -16.13 -33.89
N GLU A 452 -10.59 -15.73 -34.58
CA GLU A 452 -10.61 -14.53 -35.41
C GLU A 452 -10.48 -13.23 -34.61
N MET A 453 -9.98 -12.19 -35.28
CA MET A 453 -10.13 -10.82 -34.80
C MET A 453 -11.58 -10.36 -34.98
N ILE A 454 -12.12 -9.64 -34.00
CA ILE A 454 -13.45 -9.05 -34.06
C ILE A 454 -13.40 -7.58 -33.65
N ILE A 455 -14.36 -6.80 -34.14
CA ILE A 455 -14.64 -5.46 -33.65
C ILE A 455 -16.07 -5.47 -33.11
N TRP A 456 -16.17 -5.56 -31.78
CA TRP A 456 -17.45 -5.59 -31.09
C TRP A 456 -17.91 -4.16 -30.79
N MET A 457 -19.14 -3.82 -31.16
CA MET A 457 -19.76 -2.52 -30.90
C MET A 457 -21.05 -2.71 -30.11
N SER A 458 -21.15 -2.06 -28.95
CA SER A 458 -22.35 -2.12 -28.11
C SER A 458 -23.56 -1.53 -28.81
N LYS A 459 -24.74 -2.15 -28.70
CA LYS A 459 -26.00 -1.45 -29.04
C LYS A 459 -26.44 -0.48 -27.93
N SER A 460 -25.89 -0.60 -26.73
CA SER A 460 -26.17 0.31 -25.62
C SER A 460 -25.34 1.58 -25.76
N GLY A 461 -25.99 2.71 -25.99
CA GLY A 461 -25.35 4.03 -26.02
C GLY A 461 -24.57 4.37 -27.29
N LEU A 462 -24.56 3.48 -28.30
CA LEU A 462 -24.08 3.77 -29.66
C LEU A 462 -25.25 3.75 -30.65
N SER A 463 -25.16 4.57 -31.69
CA SER A 463 -26.10 4.50 -32.82
C SER A 463 -25.96 3.18 -33.59
N ALA A 464 -26.96 2.87 -34.43
CA ALA A 464 -26.79 1.84 -35.44
C ALA A 464 -25.55 2.16 -36.32
N PRO A 465 -24.72 1.16 -36.66
CA PRO A 465 -23.59 1.37 -37.55
C PRO A 465 -24.04 1.81 -38.95
N VAL A 466 -23.35 2.81 -39.51
CA VAL A 466 -23.55 3.28 -40.89
C VAL A 466 -22.28 2.99 -41.67
N GLU A 467 -22.38 2.22 -42.74
CA GLU A 467 -21.27 1.89 -43.62
C GLU A 467 -21.24 2.84 -44.83
N GLU A 468 -20.09 3.46 -45.07
CA GLU A 468 -19.82 4.27 -46.27
C GLU A 468 -18.38 4.02 -46.73
N ASP A 469 -18.19 3.70 -48.01
CA ASP A 469 -16.86 3.55 -48.63
C ASP A 469 -15.93 2.58 -47.87
N GLY A 470 -16.48 1.49 -47.30
CA GLY A 470 -15.74 0.50 -46.52
C GLY A 470 -15.36 0.97 -45.10
N VAL A 471 -15.90 2.09 -44.64
CA VAL A 471 -15.73 2.62 -43.28
C VAL A 471 -17.06 2.55 -42.54
N VAL A 472 -17.04 2.02 -41.33
CA VAL A 472 -18.20 1.95 -40.44
C VAL A 472 -18.16 3.12 -39.47
N TYR A 473 -19.26 3.85 -39.35
CA TYR A 473 -19.40 5.01 -38.48
C TYR A 473 -20.47 4.78 -37.43
N VAL A 474 -20.20 5.22 -36.20
CA VAL A 474 -21.17 5.22 -35.10
C VAL A 474 -21.09 6.52 -34.30
N GLU A 475 -22.22 6.90 -33.71
CA GLU A 475 -22.33 8.01 -32.79
C GLU A 475 -22.49 7.53 -31.35
N ALA A 476 -21.83 8.20 -30.41
CA ALA A 476 -22.09 8.11 -28.98
C ALA A 476 -22.61 9.46 -28.46
N LYS A 477 -23.09 9.53 -27.22
CA LYS A 477 -23.65 10.76 -26.60
C LYS A 477 -22.73 11.99 -26.75
N GLY A 478 -21.42 11.81 -26.58
CA GLY A 478 -20.44 12.91 -26.61
C GLY A 478 -19.35 12.79 -27.68
N ALA A 479 -19.34 11.73 -28.49
CA ALA A 479 -18.27 11.45 -29.44
C ALA A 479 -18.78 10.79 -30.72
N TYR A 480 -17.94 10.78 -31.75
CA TYR A 480 -18.11 10.00 -32.96
C TYR A 480 -16.96 9.00 -33.09
N ALA A 481 -17.25 7.84 -33.69
CA ALA A 481 -16.24 6.84 -33.98
C ALA A 481 -16.35 6.34 -35.43
N ALA A 482 -15.21 6.01 -36.01
CA ALA A 482 -15.08 5.35 -37.30
C ALA A 482 -14.17 4.13 -37.18
N ILE A 483 -14.53 3.06 -37.88
CA ILE A 483 -13.82 1.79 -37.91
C ILE A 483 -13.58 1.40 -39.36
N ARG A 484 -12.36 0.99 -39.71
CA ARG A 484 -12.04 0.42 -41.02
C ARG A 484 -11.07 -0.74 -40.90
N VAL A 485 -11.23 -1.73 -41.77
CA VAL A 485 -10.22 -2.77 -41.98
C VAL A 485 -9.30 -2.32 -43.10
N ALA A 486 -8.00 -2.25 -42.84
CA ALA A 486 -7.02 -1.64 -43.75
C ALA A 486 -6.87 -2.42 -45.08
N THR A 487 -7.10 -3.73 -45.06
CA THR A 487 -7.00 -4.62 -46.23
C THR A 487 -8.08 -5.70 -46.21
N GLY A 488 -8.57 -6.12 -47.37
CA GLY A 488 -9.44 -7.29 -47.52
C GLY A 488 -10.91 -7.12 -47.10
N GLY A 489 -11.27 -5.98 -46.49
CA GLY A 489 -12.64 -5.70 -46.05
C GLY A 489 -13.09 -6.55 -44.85
N PHE A 490 -14.39 -6.57 -44.59
CA PHE A 490 -14.98 -7.28 -43.46
C PHE A 490 -16.33 -7.86 -43.81
N LYS A 491 -16.86 -8.68 -42.89
CA LYS A 491 -18.25 -9.13 -42.86
C LYS A 491 -18.87 -8.85 -41.50
N TRP A 492 -20.19 -8.71 -41.47
CA TRP A 492 -20.94 -8.68 -40.22
C TRP A 492 -21.06 -10.10 -39.65
N MET A 493 -21.00 -10.22 -38.33
CA MET A 493 -21.28 -11.49 -37.65
C MET A 493 -22.77 -11.81 -37.72
N ASP A 494 -23.10 -13.00 -38.20
CA ASP A 494 -24.45 -13.55 -38.14
C ASP A 494 -24.67 -14.28 -36.80
N GLY A 495 -25.81 -14.06 -36.16
CA GLY A 495 -26.18 -14.74 -34.91
C GLY A 495 -25.49 -14.19 -33.65
N GLU A 496 -25.34 -15.05 -32.65
CA GLU A 496 -24.80 -14.71 -31.33
C GLU A 496 -23.54 -15.54 -31.01
N PHE A 497 -22.75 -15.08 -30.05
CA PHE A 497 -21.62 -15.87 -29.56
C PHE A 497 -22.11 -17.11 -28.81
N GLU A 498 -21.61 -18.30 -29.18
CA GLU A 498 -21.87 -19.53 -28.44
C GLU A 498 -21.19 -19.48 -27.06
N THR A 499 -21.95 -19.11 -26.02
CA THR A 499 -21.46 -19.05 -24.64
C THR A 499 -22.58 -19.19 -23.61
N ASP A 500 -22.27 -19.73 -22.43
CA ASP A 500 -23.14 -19.73 -21.26
C ASP A 500 -23.08 -18.39 -20.47
N ARG A 501 -22.30 -17.43 -20.95
CA ARG A 501 -22.09 -16.13 -20.31
C ARG A 501 -22.89 -15.04 -21.00
N PHE A 502 -23.35 -14.08 -20.21
CA PHE A 502 -24.01 -12.90 -20.74
C PHE A 502 -23.05 -12.07 -21.59
N VAL A 503 -23.43 -11.85 -22.85
CA VAL A 503 -22.80 -10.92 -23.78
C VAL A 503 -23.85 -9.86 -24.15
N PRO A 504 -23.57 -8.55 -23.98
CA PRO A 504 -24.53 -7.53 -24.33
C PRO A 504 -24.86 -7.52 -25.82
N GLU A 505 -26.04 -7.03 -26.16
CA GLU A 505 -26.44 -6.83 -27.55
C GLU A 505 -25.44 -5.95 -28.30
N ASN A 506 -25.16 -6.32 -29.55
CA ASN A 506 -24.06 -5.74 -30.30
C ASN A 506 -24.26 -5.79 -31.80
N ALA A 507 -23.43 -5.02 -32.49
CA ALA A 507 -23.07 -5.25 -33.88
C ALA A 507 -21.58 -5.62 -33.92
N THR A 508 -21.22 -6.76 -34.51
CA THR A 508 -19.83 -7.23 -34.55
C THR A 508 -19.33 -7.34 -35.98
N MET A 509 -18.21 -6.69 -36.27
CA MET A 509 -17.48 -6.84 -37.53
C MET A 509 -16.40 -7.92 -37.39
N ILE A 510 -16.21 -8.71 -38.44
CA ILE A 510 -15.16 -9.72 -38.55
C ILE A 510 -14.34 -9.41 -39.82
N PRO A 511 -13.06 -9.05 -39.72
CA PRO A 511 -12.18 -8.90 -40.88
C PRO A 511 -12.16 -10.19 -41.72
N ASN A 512 -12.14 -10.06 -43.05
CA ASN A 512 -12.09 -11.22 -43.95
C ASN A 512 -10.74 -11.95 -43.86
N ASP A 513 -9.66 -11.20 -43.58
CA ASP A 513 -8.36 -11.71 -43.16
C ASP A 513 -8.19 -11.42 -41.67
N GLU A 514 -8.04 -12.47 -40.85
CA GLU A 514 -7.93 -12.36 -39.39
C GLU A 514 -6.66 -11.62 -38.91
N TYR A 515 -5.66 -11.43 -39.79
CA TYR A 515 -4.45 -10.66 -39.51
C TYR A 515 -4.49 -9.23 -40.07
N ALA A 516 -5.57 -8.85 -40.75
CA ALA A 516 -5.70 -7.52 -41.33
C ALA A 516 -5.68 -6.44 -40.21
N PRO A 517 -4.92 -5.35 -40.39
CA PRO A 517 -4.96 -4.24 -39.45
C PRO A 517 -6.33 -3.57 -39.42
N VAL A 518 -6.84 -3.34 -38.22
CA VAL A 518 -8.05 -2.57 -37.95
C VAL A 518 -7.64 -1.19 -37.45
N ILE A 519 -8.25 -0.15 -38.02
CA ILE A 519 -8.06 1.24 -37.62
C ILE A 519 -9.35 1.73 -36.97
N ILE A 520 -9.23 2.29 -35.77
CA ILE A 520 -10.32 2.97 -35.07
C ILE A 520 -9.94 4.43 -34.87
N GLU A 521 -10.88 5.30 -35.19
CA GLU A 521 -10.77 6.75 -35.07
C GLU A 521 -11.92 7.29 -34.21
N VAL A 522 -11.61 8.01 -33.13
CA VAL A 522 -12.61 8.56 -32.20
C VAL A 522 -12.33 10.03 -31.92
N MET A 523 -13.37 10.86 -31.98
CA MET A 523 -13.28 12.30 -31.76
C MET A 523 -14.47 12.78 -30.93
N ALA A 524 -14.22 13.72 -30.01
CA ALA A 524 -15.28 14.35 -29.25
C ALA A 524 -16.17 15.19 -30.18
N ARG A 525 -17.48 15.20 -29.92
CA ARG A 525 -18.43 16.05 -30.67
C ARG A 525 -18.06 17.53 -30.58
N SER A 526 -17.36 17.97 -29.54
CA SER A 526 -16.89 19.35 -29.39
C SER A 526 -15.79 19.75 -30.40
N ASP A 527 -15.12 18.80 -31.05
CA ASP A 527 -14.02 19.08 -31.99
C ASP A 527 -14.47 19.18 -33.46
N VAL A 528 -15.75 18.91 -33.73
CA VAL A 528 -16.33 18.89 -35.08
C VAL A 528 -17.76 19.42 -35.04
N THR A 529 -18.19 20.10 -36.10
CA THR A 529 -19.51 20.74 -36.13
C THR A 529 -20.67 19.77 -36.30
N SER A 530 -20.43 18.57 -36.84
CA SER A 530 -21.45 17.56 -37.15
C SER A 530 -20.85 16.18 -37.37
N PHE A 531 -21.71 15.16 -37.43
CA PHE A 531 -21.31 13.80 -37.81
C PHE A 531 -20.76 13.75 -39.25
N ASP A 532 -21.35 14.50 -40.18
CA ASP A 532 -20.84 14.58 -41.56
C ASP A 532 -19.48 15.27 -41.65
N ALA A 533 -19.22 16.27 -40.80
CA ALA A 533 -17.89 16.89 -40.72
C ALA A 533 -16.84 15.88 -40.21
N PHE A 534 -17.21 15.03 -39.24
CA PHE A 534 -16.36 13.92 -38.80
C PHE A 534 -16.12 12.90 -39.92
N LYS A 535 -17.17 12.45 -40.62
CA LYS A 535 -17.05 11.53 -41.76
C LYS A 535 -16.10 12.08 -42.82
N LYS A 536 -16.27 13.34 -43.23
CA LYS A 536 -15.38 14.03 -44.19
C LYS A 536 -13.93 14.03 -43.72
N LYS A 537 -13.68 14.32 -42.44
CA LYS A 537 -12.33 14.30 -41.86
C LYS A 537 -11.69 12.91 -41.90
N VAL A 538 -12.46 11.88 -41.60
CA VAL A 538 -12.04 10.47 -41.68
C VAL A 538 -11.77 10.03 -43.13
N LYS A 539 -12.55 10.50 -44.11
CA LYS A 539 -12.34 10.17 -45.53
C LYS A 539 -11.02 10.71 -46.10
N VAL A 540 -10.51 11.83 -45.56
CA VAL A 540 -9.21 12.41 -45.94
C VAL A 540 -8.02 11.61 -45.37
N CYS A 541 -8.23 10.77 -44.35
CA CYS A 541 -7.19 9.92 -43.79
C CYS A 541 -6.96 8.70 -44.70
N GLU A 542 -5.99 8.80 -45.61
CA GLU A 542 -5.62 7.72 -46.53
C GLU A 542 -4.79 6.62 -45.85
N VAL A 543 -5.06 5.37 -46.24
CA VAL A 543 -4.31 4.18 -45.79
C VAL A 543 -3.33 3.83 -46.90
N HIS A 544 -2.03 3.96 -46.64
CA HIS A 544 -0.99 3.56 -47.58
C HIS A 544 -0.29 2.31 -47.07
N ILE A 545 -0.19 1.29 -47.91
CA ILE A 545 0.50 0.04 -47.58
C ILE A 545 1.57 -0.22 -48.63
N ASP A 546 2.80 -0.37 -48.17
CA ASP A 546 3.97 -0.72 -48.97
C ASP A 546 4.61 -1.99 -48.38
N GLY A 547 4.45 -3.11 -49.08
CA GLY A 547 4.80 -4.43 -48.55
C GLY A 547 4.07 -4.72 -47.22
N THR A 548 4.83 -4.83 -46.13
CA THR A 548 4.28 -5.07 -44.78
C THR A 548 4.07 -3.79 -43.98
N VAL A 549 4.45 -2.62 -44.51
CA VAL A 549 4.44 -1.36 -43.77
C VAL A 549 3.17 -0.57 -44.10
N LEU A 550 2.33 -0.39 -43.09
CA LEU A 550 1.16 0.49 -43.14
C LEU A 550 1.55 1.89 -42.64
N ARG A 551 1.28 2.91 -43.45
CA ARG A 551 1.42 4.33 -43.11
C ARG A 551 0.03 4.97 -43.10
N TYR A 552 -0.29 5.66 -42.01
CA TYR A 552 -1.59 6.25 -41.79
C TYR A 552 -1.49 7.58 -41.06
N LYS A 553 -2.08 8.63 -41.64
CA LYS A 553 -2.19 9.94 -40.99
C LYS A 553 -3.55 10.02 -40.28
N THR A 554 -3.52 10.17 -38.96
CA THR A 554 -4.73 10.11 -38.13
C THR A 554 -5.60 11.36 -38.28
N ILE A 555 -6.85 11.30 -37.80
CA ILE A 555 -7.73 12.49 -37.74
C ILE A 555 -7.16 13.61 -36.83
N TYR A 556 -6.19 13.29 -35.98
CA TYR A 556 -5.47 14.27 -35.15
C TYR A 556 -4.19 14.79 -35.81
N GLY A 557 -3.88 14.34 -37.03
CA GLY A 557 -2.72 14.76 -37.81
C GLY A 557 -1.42 14.01 -37.50
N ASP A 558 -1.42 13.05 -36.57
CA ASP A 558 -0.24 12.25 -36.26
C ASP A 558 0.01 11.21 -37.36
N GLN A 559 1.28 11.00 -37.73
CA GLN A 559 1.68 9.98 -38.67
C GLN A 559 2.01 8.68 -37.94
N LEU A 560 1.20 7.65 -38.12
CA LEU A 560 1.47 6.30 -37.64
C LEU A 560 2.19 5.50 -38.74
N THR A 561 3.21 4.75 -38.34
CA THR A 561 3.85 3.71 -39.18
C THR A 561 3.78 2.39 -38.42
N PHE A 562 3.24 1.37 -39.05
CA PHE A 562 2.92 0.09 -38.43
C PHE A 562 3.35 -1.06 -39.33
N ASP A 563 4.32 -1.86 -38.90
CA ASP A 563 4.75 -3.06 -39.62
C ASP A 563 3.85 -4.25 -39.25
N THR A 564 3.05 -4.67 -40.21
CA THR A 564 2.08 -5.77 -40.10
C THR A 564 2.75 -7.13 -39.94
N SER A 565 4.05 -7.25 -40.24
CA SER A 565 4.82 -8.46 -39.95
C SER A 565 5.27 -8.56 -38.48
N ALA A 566 5.10 -7.47 -37.72
CA ALA A 566 5.53 -7.30 -36.34
C ALA A 566 7.05 -7.45 -36.11
N LYS A 567 7.87 -7.26 -37.16
CA LYS A 567 9.34 -7.30 -37.08
C LYS A 567 9.94 -5.96 -36.68
N ALA A 568 9.33 -4.85 -37.12
CA ALA A 568 9.74 -3.50 -36.76
C ALA A 568 8.80 -2.88 -35.71
N VAL A 569 9.39 -2.12 -34.78
CA VAL A 569 8.64 -1.36 -33.77
C VAL A 569 7.80 -0.27 -34.47
N PRO A 570 6.51 -0.08 -34.11
CA PRO A 570 5.69 0.97 -34.71
C PRO A 570 6.27 2.34 -34.34
N SER A 571 5.97 3.36 -35.14
CA SER A 571 6.39 4.73 -34.84
C SER A 571 5.24 5.71 -34.95
N ILE A 572 5.32 6.76 -34.13
CA ILE A 572 4.43 7.93 -34.15
C ILE A 572 5.30 9.13 -34.52
N ASN A 573 4.94 9.83 -35.60
CA ASN A 573 5.67 10.98 -36.12
C ASN A 573 7.17 10.68 -36.31
N GLY A 574 7.48 9.49 -36.83
CA GLY A 574 8.85 9.00 -37.08
C GLY A 574 9.62 8.53 -35.84
N LYS A 575 9.05 8.63 -34.63
CA LYS A 575 9.68 8.16 -33.40
C LYS A 575 9.16 6.77 -33.03
N PRO A 576 10.02 5.74 -32.93
CA PRO A 576 9.61 4.41 -32.48
C PRO A 576 8.97 4.46 -31.09
N ILE A 577 8.01 3.57 -30.83
CA ILE A 577 7.41 3.43 -29.51
C ILE A 577 8.49 3.01 -28.49
N ASP A 578 8.57 3.77 -27.40
CA ASP A 578 9.40 3.42 -26.24
C ASP A 578 8.61 2.54 -25.27
N TYR A 579 8.92 1.24 -25.25
CA TYR A 579 8.32 0.26 -24.35
C TYR A 579 8.96 0.25 -22.95
N ALA A 580 9.94 1.11 -22.68
CA ALA A 580 10.62 1.24 -21.41
C ALA A 580 10.81 2.72 -21.03
N PRO A 581 9.72 3.53 -20.99
CA PRO A 581 9.83 4.96 -20.75
C PRO A 581 10.48 5.26 -19.40
N LYS A 582 11.08 6.45 -19.30
CA LYS A 582 11.78 6.92 -18.09
C LYS A 582 10.85 7.04 -16.89
N LYS A 583 9.59 7.37 -17.12
CA LYS A 583 8.56 7.47 -16.09
C LYS A 583 7.77 6.17 -15.95
N VAL A 584 7.44 5.82 -14.71
CA VAL A 584 6.52 4.70 -14.41
C VAL A 584 5.06 5.13 -14.45
N PHE A 585 4.78 6.38 -14.08
CA PHE A 585 3.49 7.05 -14.23
C PHE A 585 3.72 8.41 -14.90
N GLU A 586 3.00 8.70 -15.97
CA GLU A 586 3.01 9.99 -16.64
C GLU A 586 1.60 10.38 -17.08
N SER A 587 1.03 11.37 -16.39
CA SER A 587 -0.19 12.09 -16.74
C SER A 587 -0.21 13.44 -16.02
N PRO A 588 -1.14 14.37 -16.27
CA PRO A 588 -1.27 15.58 -15.45
C PRO A 588 -1.58 15.30 -13.96
N PHE A 589 -2.11 14.10 -13.66
CA PHE A 589 -2.64 13.77 -12.34
C PHE A 589 -1.75 12.84 -11.51
N LEU A 590 -0.95 12.00 -12.17
CA LEU A 590 -0.11 11.00 -11.52
C LEU A 590 1.25 10.93 -12.22
N ASN A 591 2.32 11.32 -11.50
CA ASN A 591 3.68 11.38 -12.06
C ASN A 591 4.70 10.71 -11.15
N ALA A 592 5.57 9.88 -11.73
CA ALA A 592 6.76 9.37 -11.06
C ALA A 592 7.83 8.90 -12.05
N GLU A 593 9.10 9.20 -11.74
CA GLU A 593 10.23 8.58 -12.43
C GLU A 593 10.30 7.09 -12.09
N TRP A 594 10.63 6.27 -13.10
CA TRP A 594 10.75 4.83 -12.91
C TRP A 594 11.80 4.52 -11.84
N ASN A 595 11.43 3.62 -10.93
CA ASN A 595 12.25 3.14 -9.84
C ASN A 595 12.60 4.19 -8.76
N SER A 596 11.97 5.36 -8.76
CA SER A 596 12.15 6.39 -7.71
C SER A 596 11.47 6.02 -6.39
N GLY A 597 10.23 5.52 -6.43
CA GLY A 597 9.41 5.32 -5.24
C GLY A 597 8.81 6.62 -4.69
N VAL A 598 8.87 7.71 -5.45
CA VAL A 598 8.25 8.99 -5.11
C VAL A 598 7.24 9.34 -6.18
N VAL A 599 5.97 9.43 -5.80
CA VAL A 599 4.84 9.67 -6.71
C VAL A 599 4.17 10.99 -6.39
N THR A 600 3.94 11.83 -7.39
CA THR A 600 3.18 13.07 -7.23
C THR A 600 1.77 12.88 -7.75
N ILE A 601 0.78 13.18 -6.92
CA ILE A 601 -0.62 13.33 -7.30
C ILE A 601 -0.97 14.82 -7.33
N SER A 602 -1.55 15.31 -8.42
CA SER A 602 -1.87 16.73 -8.57
C SER A 602 -3.15 16.98 -9.36
N LYS A 603 -3.92 18.01 -9.00
CA LYS A 603 -4.98 18.58 -9.83
C LYS A 603 -5.22 20.04 -9.43
N GLY A 604 -5.11 20.96 -10.39
CA GLY A 604 -5.17 22.39 -10.11
C GLY A 604 -4.12 22.80 -9.06
N THR A 605 -4.55 23.44 -7.98
CA THR A 605 -3.68 23.83 -6.85
C THR A 605 -3.46 22.73 -5.83
N ARG A 606 -4.21 21.62 -5.88
CA ARG A 606 -4.07 20.50 -4.95
C ARG A 606 -2.91 19.60 -5.38
N LYS A 607 -2.04 19.26 -4.43
CA LYS A 607 -0.89 18.38 -4.64
C LYS A 607 -0.66 17.50 -3.42
N LYS A 608 -0.31 16.22 -3.65
CA LYS A 608 0.18 15.30 -2.62
C LYS A 608 1.39 14.55 -3.16
N ILE A 609 2.45 14.45 -2.36
CA ILE A 609 3.61 13.62 -2.65
C ILE A 609 3.50 12.34 -1.82
N LEU A 610 3.52 11.21 -2.50
CA LEU A 610 3.61 9.88 -1.90
C LEU A 610 5.06 9.43 -1.94
N ASP A 611 5.76 9.58 -0.83
CA ASP A 611 7.16 9.18 -0.71
C ASP A 611 7.29 7.84 0.02
N PHE A 612 7.57 6.78 -0.74
CA PHE A 612 7.78 5.44 -0.21
C PHE A 612 9.25 5.17 0.17
N THR A 613 10.14 6.15 -0.02
CA THR A 613 11.59 6.01 0.25
C THR A 613 11.94 6.35 1.68
N THR A 614 11.17 7.24 2.32
CA THR A 614 11.35 7.63 3.71
C THR A 614 10.66 6.66 4.67
N ASP A 615 11.43 6.10 5.59
CA ASP A 615 10.90 5.55 6.83
C ASP A 615 10.54 6.76 7.71
N ASN A 616 9.26 7.15 7.74
CA ASN A 616 8.89 8.46 8.29
C ASN A 616 8.85 8.45 9.83
N PRO A 617 9.70 9.23 10.54
CA PRO A 617 9.58 9.42 11.99
C PRO A 617 8.37 10.28 12.39
N GLY A 618 7.67 10.93 11.45
CA GLY A 618 6.51 11.82 11.68
C GLY A 618 5.22 11.16 12.17
N PHE A 619 5.28 9.94 12.68
CA PHE A 619 4.18 9.27 13.39
C PHE A 619 4.39 9.22 14.91
N LEU A 620 5.65 9.35 15.36
CA LEU A 620 5.99 9.34 16.78
C LEU A 620 5.63 10.66 17.48
N TYR A 621 5.51 11.74 16.72
CA TYR A 621 5.16 13.06 17.24
C TYR A 621 4.67 14.02 16.14
N THR A 622 3.93 15.05 16.53
CA THR A 622 3.73 16.27 15.75
C THR A 622 4.55 17.42 16.35
N ARG A 623 4.94 18.41 15.53
CA ARG A 623 5.71 19.58 15.99
C ARG A 623 4.90 20.85 15.76
N GLN A 624 4.74 21.66 16.81
CA GLN A 624 4.08 22.95 16.75
C GLN A 624 5.11 24.07 17.00
N GLY A 625 5.19 25.04 16.08
CA GLY A 625 6.18 26.13 16.14
C GLY A 625 7.56 25.75 15.59
N SER A 626 8.55 26.57 15.92
CA SER A 626 9.95 26.45 15.45
C SER A 626 10.95 26.61 16.58
N ASP A 627 12.10 25.94 16.46
CA ASP A 627 13.23 26.09 17.39
C ASP A 627 14.18 27.19 16.90
N PRO A 628 14.59 28.16 17.76
CA PRO A 628 15.63 29.11 17.41
C PRO A 628 16.93 28.40 17.00
N SER A 629 17.60 28.92 15.97
CA SER A 629 18.87 28.35 15.53
C SER A 629 19.96 28.57 16.58
N TRP A 630 20.96 27.68 16.61
CA TRP A 630 22.06 27.83 17.55
C TRP A 630 22.86 29.13 17.31
N SER A 631 23.00 29.58 16.06
CA SER A 631 23.64 30.84 15.72
C SER A 631 22.89 32.05 16.28
N SER A 632 21.57 32.12 16.10
CA SER A 632 20.72 33.21 16.61
C SER A 632 20.81 33.32 18.14
N ILE A 633 20.76 32.18 18.85
CA ILE A 633 20.90 32.16 20.32
C ILE A 633 22.21 32.82 20.79
N LEU A 634 23.31 32.58 20.08
CA LEU A 634 24.63 33.12 20.43
C LEU A 634 24.82 34.57 19.99
N GLU A 635 24.42 34.91 18.77
CA GLU A 635 24.52 36.27 18.20
C GLU A 635 23.70 37.28 19.03
N GLU A 636 22.50 36.87 19.44
CA GLU A 636 21.60 37.68 20.28
C GLU A 636 21.92 37.59 21.78
N LYS A 637 22.96 36.82 22.15
CA LYS A 637 23.42 36.65 23.54
C LYS A 637 22.31 36.18 24.50
N GLN A 638 21.41 35.33 24.02
CA GLN A 638 20.28 34.83 24.82
C GLN A 638 20.74 33.90 25.96
N ILE A 639 21.94 33.32 25.86
CA ILE A 639 22.62 32.58 26.93
C ILE A 639 24.06 33.08 27.15
N PRO A 640 24.54 33.17 28.41
CA PRO A 640 25.92 33.55 28.70
C PRO A 640 26.92 32.48 28.26
N ILE A 641 28.10 32.94 27.86
CA ILE A 641 29.28 32.10 27.57
C ILE A 641 30.19 32.10 28.81
N GLY A 642 30.70 30.92 29.17
CA GLY A 642 31.62 30.70 30.28
C GLY A 642 30.95 30.45 31.64
N THR A 643 29.64 30.60 31.76
CA THR A 643 28.89 30.40 33.01
C THR A 643 27.52 29.74 32.77
N ASN A 644 26.88 29.20 33.83
CA ASN A 644 25.54 28.62 33.72
C ASN A 644 24.49 29.72 33.45
N SER A 645 23.62 29.52 32.46
CA SER A 645 22.46 30.38 32.20
C SER A 645 21.32 30.13 33.19
N SER A 646 20.63 31.18 33.64
CA SER A 646 19.38 31.11 34.40
C SER A 646 18.12 31.37 33.57
N ALA A 647 18.26 31.93 32.36
CA ALA A 647 17.14 32.37 31.52
C ALA A 647 16.47 31.23 30.73
N GLY A 648 17.23 30.18 30.37
CA GLY A 648 16.74 29.10 29.50
C GLY A 648 16.43 29.56 28.06
N ILE A 649 16.05 28.63 27.18
CA ILE A 649 15.55 28.92 25.83
C ILE A 649 14.36 27.99 25.55
N THR A 650 13.25 28.60 25.11
CA THR A 650 12.06 27.87 24.65
C THR A 650 12.17 27.52 23.18
N GLY A 651 11.58 26.40 22.78
CA GLY A 651 11.56 25.95 21.39
C GLY A 651 10.17 25.53 20.94
N SER A 652 10.13 24.78 19.85
CA SER A 652 8.91 24.14 19.37
C SER A 652 8.34 23.16 20.42
N ILE A 653 7.03 22.93 20.36
CA ILE A 653 6.35 21.92 21.16
C ILE A 653 6.33 20.62 20.37
N ILE A 654 6.75 19.53 21.00
CA ILE A 654 6.68 18.18 20.46
C ILE A 654 5.46 17.49 21.09
N ASP A 655 4.38 17.38 20.34
CA ASP A 655 3.19 16.62 20.74
C ASP A 655 3.46 15.15 20.44
N VAL A 656 3.81 14.38 21.47
CA VAL A 656 4.20 12.98 21.35
C VAL A 656 2.95 12.17 21.05
N ASN A 657 3.05 11.23 20.13
CA ASN A 657 1.98 10.25 19.95
C ASN A 657 2.05 9.21 21.09
N ASN A 658 1.54 9.58 22.28
CA ASN A 658 1.66 8.76 23.49
C ASN A 658 1.03 7.38 23.32
N GLU A 659 -0.06 7.27 22.54
CA GLU A 659 -0.67 5.97 22.22
C GLU A 659 0.30 4.97 21.58
N VAL A 660 1.37 5.48 20.96
CA VAL A 660 2.36 4.70 20.22
C VAL A 660 3.63 4.51 21.04
N VAL A 661 4.07 5.59 21.69
CA VAL A 661 5.37 5.65 22.38
C VAL A 661 5.25 5.10 23.81
N GLU A 662 4.09 5.19 24.44
CA GLU A 662 3.82 4.64 25.76
C GLU A 662 3.22 3.24 25.65
N LYS A 663 4.02 2.31 25.13
CA LYS A 663 3.67 0.88 25.06
C LYS A 663 4.68 0.04 25.84
N GLY A 664 4.25 -1.15 26.23
CA GLY A 664 5.09 -2.13 26.90
C GLY A 664 5.12 -1.97 28.43
N PRO A 665 6.04 -2.67 29.11
CA PRO A 665 6.00 -2.85 30.55
C PRO A 665 6.20 -1.55 31.34
N HIS A 666 6.73 -0.49 30.72
CA HIS A 666 7.02 0.80 31.35
C HIS A 666 6.07 1.93 30.96
N ALA A 667 5.10 1.68 30.07
CA ALA A 667 4.18 2.67 29.50
C ALA A 667 3.49 3.57 30.53
N LEU A 668 2.90 2.97 31.56
CA LEU A 668 2.05 3.67 32.54
C LEU A 668 2.83 4.21 33.75
N ARG A 669 4.16 4.10 33.76
CA ARG A 669 4.95 4.59 34.90
C ARG A 669 5.13 6.11 34.79
N PRO A 670 4.89 6.86 35.87
CA PRO A 670 5.20 8.28 35.88
C PRO A 670 6.71 8.51 35.70
N ILE A 671 7.06 9.64 35.10
CA ILE A 671 8.45 10.08 34.98
C ILE A 671 9.01 10.35 36.39
N GLU A 672 10.23 9.90 36.65
CA GLU A 672 10.97 10.19 37.89
C GLU A 672 10.89 11.68 38.26
N SER A 673 10.44 11.97 39.48
CA SER A 673 10.29 13.35 39.95
C SER A 673 11.61 13.91 40.47
N GLU A 674 12.47 13.09 41.07
CA GLU A 674 13.70 13.52 41.72
C GLU A 674 14.89 13.58 40.75
N ILE A 675 14.74 14.40 39.71
CA ILE A 675 15.75 14.64 38.67
C ILE A 675 16.11 16.11 38.50
N ASN A 676 17.28 16.34 37.91
CA ASN A 676 17.68 17.60 37.29
C ASN A 676 18.04 17.35 35.82
N ILE A 677 18.08 18.40 35.00
CA ILE A 677 18.58 18.31 33.61
C ILE A 677 19.86 19.13 33.41
N HIS A 678 20.64 18.73 32.41
CA HIS A 678 21.86 19.38 31.95
C HIS A 678 21.72 19.68 30.46
N THR A 679 21.91 20.94 30.05
CA THR A 679 21.83 21.44 28.67
C THR A 679 23.18 22.04 28.22
N PRO A 680 23.35 22.48 26.95
CA PRO A 680 24.58 23.16 26.54
C PRO A 680 24.90 24.44 27.34
N GLY A 681 23.88 25.10 27.90
CA GLY A 681 23.99 26.36 28.63
C GLY A 681 23.93 26.25 30.15
N ASN A 682 23.57 25.10 30.74
CA ASN A 682 23.53 24.94 32.20
C ASN A 682 23.70 23.46 32.61
N SER A 683 24.51 23.21 33.64
CA SER A 683 24.83 21.88 34.15
C SER A 683 23.89 21.30 35.21
N LEU A 684 23.05 22.14 35.81
CA LEU A 684 22.17 21.81 36.92
C LEU A 684 20.92 22.68 36.85
N ILE A 685 19.90 22.18 36.16
CA ILE A 685 18.59 22.81 36.09
C ILE A 685 17.63 21.99 36.95
N PRO A 686 17.02 22.58 38.00
CA PRO A 686 16.04 21.89 38.83
C PRO A 686 14.69 21.74 38.11
N ARG A 687 13.90 20.73 38.47
CA ARG A 687 12.60 20.42 37.86
C ARG A 687 11.67 21.63 37.71
N ARG A 688 11.61 22.51 38.71
CA ARG A 688 10.79 23.75 38.67
C ARG A 688 11.11 24.66 37.48
N ASP A 689 12.31 24.57 36.93
CA ASP A 689 12.78 25.43 35.85
C ASP A 689 12.77 24.71 34.47
N PHE A 690 12.33 23.46 34.36
CA PHE A 690 12.33 22.71 33.09
C PHE A 690 11.58 23.42 31.95
N HIS A 691 10.46 24.10 32.27
CA HIS A 691 9.65 24.84 31.30
C HIS A 691 10.45 25.93 30.55
N LYS A 692 11.52 26.47 31.15
CA LYS A 692 12.41 27.47 30.51
C LYS A 692 13.33 26.86 29.46
N TRP A 693 13.46 25.53 29.42
CA TRP A 693 14.42 24.82 28.58
C TRP A 693 13.73 23.94 27.53
N SER A 694 12.50 24.32 27.14
CA SER A 694 11.66 23.59 26.21
C SER A 694 12.22 23.48 24.79
N ARG A 695 13.36 24.10 24.47
CA ARG A 695 14.08 23.82 23.22
C ARG A 695 14.81 22.47 23.26
N TRP A 696 15.37 22.09 24.41
CA TRP A 696 16.13 20.84 24.55
C TRP A 696 15.34 19.73 25.26
N TYR A 697 14.49 20.08 26.21
CA TYR A 697 13.81 19.12 27.07
C TYR A 697 12.32 19.44 27.24
N GLN A 698 11.47 18.44 27.07
CA GLN A 698 10.03 18.52 27.32
C GLN A 698 9.55 17.20 27.96
N GLU A 699 8.43 17.24 28.67
CA GLU A 699 7.68 16.06 29.09
C GLU A 699 6.30 16.11 28.41
N ASP A 700 5.83 14.97 27.92
CA ASP A 700 4.50 14.79 27.35
C ASP A 700 3.98 13.41 27.73
N GLY A 701 2.87 13.35 28.48
CA GLY A 701 2.45 12.14 29.18
C GLY A 701 3.54 11.60 30.13
N ASN A 702 3.85 10.32 29.99
CA ASN A 702 4.95 9.61 30.67
C ASN A 702 6.26 9.60 29.86
N THR A 703 6.33 10.37 28.76
CA THR A 703 7.50 10.44 27.87
C THR A 703 8.31 11.71 28.07
N GLN A 704 9.61 11.55 28.28
CA GLN A 704 10.61 12.62 28.24
C GLN A 704 11.15 12.79 26.81
N VAL A 705 11.19 14.03 26.33
CA VAL A 705 11.66 14.41 25.00
C VAL A 705 13.02 15.09 25.09
N PHE A 706 14.04 14.47 24.53
CA PHE A 706 15.41 14.97 24.48
C PHE A 706 15.76 15.42 23.07
N ARG A 707 16.20 16.67 22.91
CA ARG A 707 16.57 17.28 21.61
C ARG A 707 17.98 17.86 21.64
N LEU A 708 18.71 17.63 20.56
CA LEU A 708 19.94 18.35 20.23
C LEU A 708 19.89 18.75 18.76
N PHE A 709 20.47 19.89 18.43
CA PHE A 709 20.40 20.46 17.08
C PHE A 709 21.79 20.62 16.47
N ASP A 710 21.87 20.56 15.16
CA ASP A 710 23.16 20.68 14.46
C ASP A 710 23.96 21.93 14.89
N GLY A 711 25.29 21.77 14.98
CA GLY A 711 26.23 22.83 15.38
C GLY A 711 26.29 23.17 16.88
N GLU A 712 25.43 22.59 17.72
CA GLU A 712 25.44 22.89 19.15
C GLU A 712 26.71 22.43 19.86
N HIS A 713 27.11 23.23 20.86
CA HIS A 713 28.25 22.95 21.72
C HIS A 713 28.04 23.55 23.11
N ASN A 714 28.75 23.03 24.09
CA ASN A 714 28.78 23.51 25.46
C ASN A 714 29.32 24.95 25.50
N VAL A 715 28.55 25.85 26.12
CA VAL A 715 28.93 27.25 26.30
C VAL A 715 29.08 27.65 27.75
N ARG A 716 28.63 26.82 28.71
CA ARG A 716 28.64 27.17 30.14
C ARG A 716 30.01 27.16 30.81
N ASN A 717 31.07 26.69 30.14
CA ASN A 717 32.46 26.72 30.65
C ASN A 717 33.46 26.52 29.50
N ALA A 718 34.76 26.47 29.81
CA ALA A 718 35.85 26.36 28.83
C ALA A 718 35.95 25.00 28.09
N ARG A 719 35.10 24.01 28.39
CA ARG A 719 35.16 22.70 27.73
C ARG A 719 34.56 22.80 26.32
N ALA A 720 35.40 22.68 25.30
CA ALA A 720 34.96 22.66 23.91
C ALA A 720 34.03 21.47 23.58
N ASN A 721 33.16 21.65 22.57
CA ASN A 721 32.17 20.67 22.11
C ASN A 721 31.24 20.20 23.25
N ALA A 722 31.11 18.90 23.55
CA ALA A 722 30.38 18.42 24.73
C ALA A 722 28.91 18.83 24.84
N ALA A 723 28.25 19.07 23.71
CA ALA A 723 26.80 19.25 23.62
C ALA A 723 26.08 18.08 24.30
N ARG A 724 25.06 18.41 25.09
CA ARG A 724 24.26 17.41 25.80
C ARG A 724 22.90 17.93 26.20
N ILE A 725 21.97 16.99 26.29
CA ILE A 725 20.74 17.12 27.06
C ILE A 725 20.55 15.85 27.87
N GLU A 726 20.77 15.91 29.18
CA GLU A 726 20.69 14.72 30.04
C GLU A 726 19.84 15.02 31.27
N ALA A 727 18.91 14.13 31.57
CA ALA A 727 18.33 14.01 32.90
C ALA A 727 19.27 13.19 33.79
N PHE A 728 19.36 13.55 35.06
CA PHE A 728 20.10 12.78 36.04
C PHE A 728 19.37 12.78 37.37
N SER A 729 19.33 11.60 38.00
CA SER A 729 18.69 11.42 39.30
C SER A 729 19.38 12.30 40.35
N LYS A 730 18.65 12.64 41.42
CA LYS A 730 19.21 13.18 42.66
C LYS A 730 19.65 12.06 43.61
N LYS A 731 19.20 10.82 43.40
CA LYS A 731 19.65 9.64 44.15
C LYS A 731 21.14 9.44 43.96
N ARG A 732 21.86 9.23 45.07
CA ARG A 732 23.31 9.06 45.11
C ARG A 732 23.65 7.88 46.00
N TRP A 733 24.59 7.03 45.58
CA TRP A 733 25.04 5.87 46.37
C TRP A 733 26.55 5.66 46.30
N ASN A 734 27.08 4.97 47.31
CA ASN A 734 28.45 4.45 47.35
C ASN A 734 28.43 2.96 47.03
N ARG A 735 29.61 2.31 47.05
CA ARG A 735 29.72 0.85 46.98
C ARG A 735 28.87 0.17 48.06
N GLY A 736 28.04 -0.80 47.68
CA GLY A 736 27.21 -1.59 48.59
C GLY A 736 25.89 -2.00 47.98
N THR A 737 24.82 -1.29 48.35
CA THR A 737 23.44 -1.61 47.94
C THR A 737 23.24 -1.44 46.43
N TRP A 738 22.53 -2.39 45.83
CA TRP A 738 22.10 -2.29 44.44
C TRP A 738 21.00 -1.24 44.25
N HIS A 739 21.20 -0.39 43.25
CA HIS A 739 20.20 0.53 42.73
C HIS A 739 19.86 0.17 41.29
N GLU A 740 18.65 0.51 40.87
CA GLU A 740 18.11 0.15 39.56
C GLU A 740 17.55 1.38 38.83
N TRP A 741 17.74 1.41 37.51
CA TRP A 741 17.08 2.31 36.60
C TRP A 741 16.34 1.51 35.54
N ILE A 742 15.11 1.90 35.23
CA ILE A 742 14.30 1.32 34.14
C ILE A 742 13.73 2.41 33.24
N GLY A 743 13.46 2.08 31.99
CA GLY A 743 12.71 2.92 31.05
C GLY A 743 12.69 2.35 29.64
N THR A 744 11.80 2.88 28.80
CA THR A 744 11.69 2.52 27.38
C THR A 744 12.27 3.64 26.52
N TYR A 745 13.29 3.34 25.72
CA TYR A 745 13.88 4.27 24.77
C TYR A 745 13.17 4.16 23.42
N THR A 746 12.89 5.28 22.75
CA THR A 746 12.54 5.33 21.34
C THR A 746 13.49 6.27 20.62
N ILE A 747 14.31 5.74 19.70
CA ILE A 747 15.22 6.57 18.90
C ILE A 747 14.43 7.17 17.75
N VAL A 748 14.22 8.49 17.77
CA VAL A 748 13.40 9.17 16.76
C VAL A 748 14.26 9.71 15.62
N LYS A 749 15.42 10.28 15.94
CA LYS A 749 16.46 10.67 14.98
C LYS A 749 17.81 10.27 15.54
N ALA A 750 18.50 9.34 14.87
CA ALA A 750 19.74 8.78 15.39
C ALA A 750 20.91 9.76 15.29
N GLN A 751 21.83 9.69 16.25
CA GLN A 751 23.11 10.41 16.26
C GLN A 751 24.14 9.64 17.07
N GLY A 752 25.41 9.71 16.67
CA GLY A 752 26.52 9.13 17.43
C GLY A 752 26.72 9.80 18.80
N CYS A 753 26.09 9.28 19.86
CA CYS A 753 26.17 9.85 21.22
C CYS A 753 25.84 8.82 22.32
N GLY A 754 26.28 9.10 23.55
CA GLY A 754 25.86 8.33 24.72
C GLY A 754 24.42 8.66 25.09
N ILE A 755 23.60 7.63 25.32
CA ILE A 755 22.18 7.77 25.66
C ILE A 755 21.83 7.39 27.11
N PHE A 756 22.76 6.71 27.78
CA PHE A 756 22.71 6.40 29.20
C PHE A 756 24.12 6.35 29.78
N GLN A 757 24.29 6.72 31.04
CA GLN A 757 25.52 6.50 31.79
C GLN A 757 25.28 6.26 33.28
N VAL A 758 26.04 5.30 33.85
CA VAL A 758 26.26 5.22 35.30
C VAL A 758 27.52 6.00 35.62
N LYS A 759 27.39 7.15 36.29
CA LYS A 759 28.47 8.10 36.53
C LYS A 759 28.56 8.45 38.02
N ASN A 760 29.72 8.83 38.53
CA ASN A 760 29.89 9.38 39.88
C ASN A 760 30.20 10.90 39.89
N SER A 761 30.23 11.49 41.08
CA SER A 761 30.57 12.91 41.26
C SER A 761 32.06 13.24 41.06
N GLY A 762 32.93 12.25 40.89
CA GLY A 762 34.36 12.40 40.57
C GLY A 762 34.66 12.34 39.07
N GLU A 763 33.64 12.39 38.22
CA GLU A 763 33.73 12.25 36.75
C GLU A 763 34.13 10.86 36.23
N ASP A 764 34.08 9.83 37.08
CA ASP A 764 34.19 8.42 36.67
C ASP A 764 32.84 7.83 36.29
N TRP A 765 32.81 6.97 35.28
CA TRP A 765 31.62 6.26 34.81
C TRP A 765 31.92 4.77 34.68
N SER A 766 30.95 3.88 34.84
CA SER A 766 31.16 2.42 34.73
C SER A 766 30.71 1.88 33.37
N ILE A 767 29.45 2.11 33.02
CA ILE A 767 28.87 1.69 31.75
C ILE A 767 28.16 2.86 31.07
N MET A 768 28.10 2.80 29.74
CA MET A 768 27.28 3.63 28.87
C MET A 768 26.44 2.76 27.94
N LEU A 769 25.26 3.26 27.60
CA LEU A 769 24.60 2.89 26.34
C LEU A 769 24.89 3.98 25.32
N VAL A 770 25.25 3.59 24.10
CA VAL A 770 25.59 4.50 23.02
C VAL A 770 24.70 4.21 21.82
N MET A 771 24.14 5.28 21.25
CA MET A 771 23.48 5.25 19.96
C MET A 771 24.52 5.60 18.88
N THR A 772 24.58 4.83 17.80
CA THR A 772 25.42 5.15 16.63
C THR A 772 24.69 6.10 15.68
N ALA A 773 25.41 6.65 14.69
CA ALA A 773 24.80 7.52 13.68
C ALA A 773 23.79 6.79 12.77
N ASP A 774 23.90 5.46 12.67
CA ASP A 774 23.02 4.55 11.91
C ASP A 774 21.84 4.02 12.76
N GLY A 775 21.76 4.42 14.03
CA GLY A 775 20.70 4.01 14.94
C GLY A 775 20.93 2.66 15.62
N ASP A 776 22.14 2.10 15.58
CA ASP A 776 22.47 0.93 16.41
C ASP A 776 22.62 1.32 17.88
N VAL A 777 22.34 0.39 18.79
CA VAL A 777 22.54 0.54 20.23
C VAL A 777 23.72 -0.31 20.65
N VAL A 778 24.66 0.30 21.37
CA VAL A 778 25.92 -0.30 21.80
C VAL A 778 26.01 -0.26 23.33
N PHE A 779 26.24 -1.42 23.94
CA PHE A 779 26.68 -1.49 25.33
C PHE A 779 28.18 -1.21 25.38
N GLN A 780 28.55 -0.15 26.12
CA GLN A 780 29.92 0.31 26.25
C GLN A 780 30.36 0.28 27.72
N PRO A 781 31.07 -0.76 28.15
CA PRO A 781 31.75 -0.76 29.45
C PRO A 781 33.00 0.12 29.42
N ARG A 782 33.39 0.69 30.57
CA ARG A 782 34.58 1.55 30.65
C ARG A 782 35.85 0.74 30.46
N ARG A 783 36.72 1.22 29.57
CA ARG A 783 38.03 0.60 29.25
C ARG A 783 37.94 -0.91 28.94
N ALA A 784 36.81 -1.34 28.38
CA ALA A 784 36.57 -2.71 27.95
C ALA A 784 35.87 -2.70 26.58
N THR A 785 35.77 -3.88 25.95
CA THR A 785 35.25 -4.01 24.60
C THR A 785 33.75 -3.72 24.54
N SER A 786 33.36 -2.80 23.65
CA SER A 786 31.96 -2.50 23.35
C SER A 786 31.30 -3.58 22.50
N LYS A 787 29.98 -3.76 22.67
CA LYS A 787 29.17 -4.70 21.89
C LYS A 787 27.94 -4.01 21.33
N THR A 788 27.64 -4.23 20.05
CA THR A 788 26.34 -3.83 19.47
C THR A 788 25.27 -4.79 19.96
N VAL A 789 24.20 -4.26 20.54
CA VAL A 789 23.16 -5.02 21.24
C VAL A 789 21.81 -4.94 20.55
N LEU A 790 21.57 -3.86 19.80
CA LEU A 790 20.44 -3.72 18.88
C LEU A 790 20.91 -3.01 17.62
N LYS A 791 20.25 -3.26 16.48
CA LYS A 791 20.58 -2.67 15.18
C LYS A 791 19.42 -1.90 14.58
N ASN A 792 19.71 -0.79 13.89
CA ASN A 792 18.74 0.01 13.13
C ASN A 792 17.50 0.37 13.96
N MET A 793 17.69 1.01 15.10
CA MET A 793 16.64 1.33 16.08
C MET A 793 15.96 2.68 15.86
N GLU A 794 16.31 3.43 14.81
CA GLU A 794 15.55 4.62 14.43
C GLU A 794 14.09 4.25 14.12
N GLY A 795 13.15 5.00 14.71
CA GLY A 795 11.71 4.74 14.68
C GLY A 795 11.22 3.63 15.60
N LYS A 796 12.09 2.98 16.40
CA LYS A 796 11.74 1.79 17.21
C LYS A 796 11.98 2.01 18.69
N SER A 797 11.22 1.28 19.49
CA SER A 797 11.33 1.29 20.96
C SER A 797 12.07 0.05 21.48
N PHE A 798 12.75 0.20 22.62
CA PHE A 798 13.35 -0.90 23.37
C PHE A 798 13.39 -0.60 24.87
N ASP A 799 13.18 -1.62 25.67
CA ASP A 799 13.19 -1.52 27.12
C ASP A 799 14.62 -1.67 27.65
N VAL A 800 14.96 -0.86 28.64
CA VAL A 800 16.28 -0.85 29.28
C VAL A 800 16.09 -1.01 30.77
N ARG A 801 16.86 -1.93 31.36
CA ARG A 801 17.03 -2.04 32.81
C ARG A 801 18.51 -2.07 33.14
N ILE A 802 18.94 -1.18 34.02
CA ILE A 802 20.33 -1.09 34.46
C ILE A 802 20.38 -1.14 35.98
N ARG A 803 21.28 -1.97 36.51
CA ARG A 803 21.53 -2.10 37.94
C ARG A 803 22.96 -1.67 38.24
N ASP A 804 23.19 -1.00 39.35
CA ASP A 804 24.53 -0.63 39.81
C ASP A 804 24.61 -0.59 41.33
N ASN A 805 25.72 -1.06 41.90
CA ASN A 805 25.93 -1.06 43.35
C ASN A 805 27.11 -0.20 43.80
N GLY A 806 27.57 0.73 42.97
CA GLY A 806 28.75 1.57 43.22
C GLY A 806 30.08 0.94 42.79
N HIS A 807 30.10 -0.35 42.46
CA HIS A 807 31.28 -1.06 41.91
C HIS A 807 30.94 -1.84 40.64
N THR A 808 29.93 -2.70 40.71
CA THR A 808 29.45 -3.54 39.61
C THR A 808 28.20 -2.92 38.98
N SER A 809 28.13 -2.97 37.65
CA SER A 809 26.95 -2.61 36.88
C SER A 809 26.46 -3.79 36.02
N GLU A 810 25.15 -3.93 35.86
CA GLU A 810 24.48 -4.90 34.98
C GLU A 810 23.54 -4.17 34.01
N CYS A 811 23.47 -4.64 32.77
CA CYS A 811 22.58 -4.08 31.75
C CYS A 811 21.70 -5.18 31.15
N TYR A 812 20.42 -4.87 31.01
CA TYR A 812 19.42 -5.70 30.37
C TYR A 812 18.68 -4.87 29.31
N ILE A 813 18.41 -5.49 28.17
CA ILE A 813 17.68 -4.88 27.06
C ILE A 813 16.53 -5.81 26.69
N ASN A 814 15.29 -5.30 26.65
CA ASN A 814 14.08 -6.10 26.41
C ASN A 814 13.96 -7.32 27.35
N GLY A 815 14.40 -7.18 28.60
CA GLY A 815 14.42 -8.26 29.59
C GLY A 815 15.60 -9.24 29.49
N GLU A 816 16.35 -9.22 28.37
CA GLU A 816 17.52 -10.07 28.15
C GLU A 816 18.76 -9.49 28.84
N PHE A 817 19.59 -10.33 29.45
CA PHE A 817 20.87 -9.89 30.02
C PHE A 817 21.89 -9.61 28.92
N VAL A 818 22.48 -8.42 28.93
CA VAL A 818 23.34 -7.94 27.84
C VAL A 818 24.80 -7.83 28.25
N GLY A 819 25.07 -7.52 29.52
CA GLY A 819 26.44 -7.44 30.02
C GLY A 819 26.53 -7.03 31.48
N ARG A 820 27.70 -7.33 32.05
CA ARG A 820 28.12 -6.95 33.41
C ARG A 820 29.51 -6.34 33.34
N HIS A 821 29.76 -5.34 34.17
CA HIS A 821 31.07 -4.69 34.25
C HIS A 821 31.39 -4.28 35.68
N ASP A 822 32.61 -4.58 36.11
CA ASP A 822 33.16 -4.17 37.40
C ASP A 822 34.13 -3.01 37.17
N TRP A 823 33.91 -1.89 37.84
CA TRP A 823 34.77 -0.71 37.75
C TRP A 823 34.93 -0.04 39.12
N GLU A 824 36.18 -0.01 39.62
CA GLU A 824 36.48 0.60 40.92
C GLU A 824 36.29 2.12 40.87
N ARG A 825 35.54 2.65 41.83
CA ARG A 825 35.19 4.08 41.94
C ARG A 825 35.44 4.53 43.39
N PRO A 826 36.70 4.75 43.78
CA PRO A 826 37.09 4.94 45.18
C PRO A 826 36.66 6.31 45.75
N SER A 827 36.28 7.27 44.89
CA SER A 827 35.82 8.59 45.31
C SER A 827 34.53 8.98 44.58
N GLY A 828 33.72 9.81 45.22
CA GLY A 828 32.45 10.31 44.68
C GLY A 828 31.29 9.30 44.76
N ARG A 829 30.05 9.81 44.65
CA ARG A 829 28.82 9.01 44.72
C ARG A 829 28.25 8.75 43.33
N SER A 830 27.87 7.51 43.04
CA SER A 830 27.23 7.08 41.78
C SER A 830 25.85 7.69 41.59
N THR A 831 25.45 7.83 40.31
CA THR A 831 24.15 8.29 39.82
C THR A 831 23.87 7.70 38.44
N PHE A 832 22.58 7.53 38.14
CA PHE A 832 22.11 7.33 36.78
C PHE A 832 21.95 8.66 36.05
N ARG A 833 22.30 8.68 34.76
CA ARG A 833 21.97 9.75 33.83
C ARG A 833 21.50 9.17 32.50
N TRP A 834 20.52 9.80 31.89
CA TRP A 834 19.94 9.39 30.62
C TRP A 834 19.59 10.62 29.78
N GLY A 835 19.53 10.46 28.46
CA GLY A 835 19.34 11.56 27.52
C GLY A 835 20.32 11.43 26.37
N MET A 836 20.99 12.49 25.97
CA MET A 836 22.00 12.47 24.91
C MET A 836 23.26 13.24 25.32
N TYR A 837 24.42 12.62 25.15
CA TYR A 837 25.72 13.22 25.41
C TYR A 837 26.73 12.93 24.27
N VAL A 838 27.14 13.98 23.56
CA VAL A 838 27.98 13.86 22.34
C VAL A 838 29.49 13.72 22.67
N GLY A 839 29.89 13.96 23.92
CA GLY A 839 31.29 13.85 24.32
C GLY A 839 32.16 14.94 23.67
N GLY A 840 33.44 14.65 23.43
CA GLY A 840 34.37 15.61 22.80
C GLY A 840 34.13 15.86 21.31
N LYS A 841 33.14 15.20 20.70
CA LYS A 841 32.86 15.27 19.27
C LYS A 841 31.96 16.46 18.94
N LYS A 842 32.00 16.91 17.69
CA LYS A 842 31.02 17.86 17.15
C LYS A 842 29.69 17.14 16.91
N LEU A 843 28.60 17.83 17.21
CA LEU A 843 27.27 17.42 16.76
C LEU A 843 27.15 17.78 15.28
N SER A 844 26.65 16.85 14.47
CA SER A 844 26.70 16.93 13.00
C SER A 844 25.34 16.82 12.31
N LYS A 845 24.27 16.63 13.09
CA LYS A 845 22.87 16.59 12.67
C LYS A 845 21.98 16.71 13.91
N ASP A 846 20.73 17.08 13.68
CA ASP A 846 19.70 17.05 14.71
C ASP A 846 19.51 15.63 15.27
N ALA A 847 19.24 15.55 16.57
CA ALA A 847 18.95 14.31 17.27
C ALA A 847 17.68 14.48 18.12
N LEU A 848 16.88 13.41 18.16
CA LEU A 848 15.63 13.36 18.91
C LEU A 848 15.49 11.98 19.53
N LEU A 849 15.31 11.96 20.85
CA LEU A 849 15.19 10.75 21.64
C LEU A 849 14.01 10.89 22.61
N PHE A 850 13.18 9.85 22.66
CA PHE A 850 12.13 9.72 23.67
C PHE A 850 12.54 8.68 24.71
N VAL A 851 12.24 8.97 25.98
CA VAL A 851 12.39 8.00 27.07
C VAL A 851 11.10 7.98 27.90
N THR A 852 10.40 6.86 27.88
CA THR A 852 9.11 6.67 28.55
C THR A 852 9.28 5.93 29.88
N GLY A 853 8.59 6.39 30.91
CA GLY A 853 8.49 5.70 32.21
C GLY A 853 9.81 5.56 32.95
N ALA A 854 10.76 6.47 32.70
CA ALA A 854 12.08 6.46 33.31
C ALA A 854 11.98 6.59 34.84
N THR A 855 12.41 5.57 35.58
CA THR A 855 12.28 5.49 37.04
C THR A 855 13.56 4.96 37.70
N VAL A 856 13.90 5.46 38.89
CA VAL A 856 14.97 4.91 39.74
C VAL A 856 14.37 4.17 40.94
N ASP A 857 14.84 2.95 41.20
CA ASP A 857 14.39 2.08 42.29
C ASP A 857 12.85 1.93 42.37
N PRO A 858 12.17 1.47 41.30
CA PRO A 858 10.71 1.32 41.28
C PRO A 858 10.22 0.31 42.35
N GLU A 859 8.94 0.45 42.77
CA GLU A 859 8.33 -0.48 43.74
C GLU A 859 8.41 -1.94 43.25
N GLY A 860 8.90 -2.83 44.13
CA GLY A 860 9.14 -4.24 43.82
C GLY A 860 10.56 -4.56 43.34
N SER A 861 11.46 -3.58 43.17
CA SER A 861 12.88 -3.86 42.91
C SER A 861 13.52 -4.61 44.09
N PRO A 862 14.23 -5.74 43.84
CA PRO A 862 14.85 -6.49 44.92
C PRO A 862 16.03 -5.70 45.52
N THR A 863 15.82 -5.11 46.70
CA THR A 863 16.89 -4.54 47.52
C THR A 863 17.71 -5.66 48.16
N ARG A 864 18.54 -6.35 47.36
CA ARG A 864 19.53 -7.28 47.89
C ARG A 864 20.74 -6.47 48.36
N LYS A 865 21.06 -6.61 49.66
CA LYS A 865 22.28 -6.06 50.27
C LYS A 865 23.54 -6.61 49.63
#